data_AF-A0A3A4NTS8-F1
#
_entry.id   AF-A0A3A4NTS8-F1
#
_cell.length_a   1.000
_cell.length_b   1.000
_cell.length_c   1.000
_cell.angle_alpha   90.00
_cell.angle_beta   90.00
_cell.angle_gamma   90.00
#
_symmetry.space_group_name_H-M   'P 1'
#
loop_
_entity.id
_entity.type
_entity.pdbx_description
1 polymer ?
#
loop_
_entity_poly.entity_id
_entity_poly.type
_entity_poly.pdbx_seq_one_letter_code
_entity_poly.pdbx_strand_id
1 'polypeptide(L)'
;MEVPEDYYIALISIHGLIRGNDLELGRDADTGGQTKYVLELARALAEHPSVKRIASLLHAYAQNPFLRDTSNLVIVAGNRDDIRALDAGAREVLNQILQWIDYYDLYGSVAYPKHHTPNDVPDLYRIAAMTHGVFVNPALTEPFGLTLIEAAGCGLPIVATNDGGPIEIIHHCNNGCLIDPLDSSTIGQAIEEILSDREEWLQLSKNGLRGVKRHYSWSSHVKTYVQKIQRSIGRGVEFLNRHLSSRMFNDINKGGQLLLDFLRVHQCRGQQLMTNHRITCPAELRNSLSQAQEYLLTKSKEAEWNEVAYRLQNFGFEPGWGRTVDRMLDTMNLLSDILEAPDHNNLSQFLSRIPMIFNVVILSPHGYFGQSNVLGLPDTGGQVIYILDQVKFLEQEMHNRLCEQGIDIEPQILVITRLIPNAQGTSCNQSMEPIVGANHAKIIRVPFRNPAGEITPHWISRFHLWPYLERFVVESEKEILAILGTRPDLIIGNYSDGNLAATLLSEKLKVTQCNIAHALEKTKYLYSDLYWKNNEANYNFSCQFTADLISMNTADFIITSTFQEIAGNADSIGQYESYSTFTMPDLYRVVSGIDVFDPKFNIVSPGADPHIFFPYTRRDDRLTELHDEINDLIFGTDLDMARGILVDPEKPLIFTLSRLDHIKNITGFVEWYGQCPDLRERANLFIISGHVDPAQSTDHEEQEQIHRMHELMNHYDLDGQVRWLGRQIEKSVTGEIYRFIADRKGVFVQPALFEAFGLTVIEAMSSGLPTFATQYGGPLEIIEDGISGFHIDPNHGHASALRIAEFFARCQQHGEDWETISKNAIRRVESRYNWKLYAERLMTLSRIYGFWKYVTNLEREETRRYLQMFYGLMFRNLANRIPT
;
A
#
# COMPACT_ATOMS: atom_id res chain seq x y z
N MET A 1 -23.97 -58.65 -10.57
CA MET A 1 -23.06 -57.49 -10.46
C MET A 1 -21.66 -58.06 -10.48
N GLU A 2 -21.03 -58.08 -11.65
CA GLU A 2 -19.59 -58.36 -11.75
C GLU A 2 -18.87 -57.01 -11.74
N VAL A 3 -17.98 -56.86 -10.77
CA VAL A 3 -17.12 -55.69 -10.57
C VAL A 3 -16.02 -55.73 -11.64
N PRO A 4 -15.66 -54.63 -12.31
CA PRO A 4 -14.42 -54.59 -13.09
C PRO A 4 -13.22 -54.54 -12.13
N GLU A 5 -12.38 -55.56 -12.16
CA GLU A 5 -11.06 -55.57 -11.51
C GLU A 5 -10.02 -54.98 -12.47
N ASP A 6 -9.61 -53.74 -12.23
CA ASP A 6 -8.26 -53.22 -12.50
C ASP A 6 -8.07 -51.91 -11.68
N TYR A 7 -6.92 -51.75 -11.01
CA TYR A 7 -6.66 -50.64 -10.08
C TYR A 7 -5.43 -49.84 -10.50
N TYR A 8 -5.50 -48.50 -10.36
CA TYR A 8 -4.36 -47.60 -10.58
C TYR A 8 -4.04 -46.87 -9.29
N ILE A 9 -2.79 -46.98 -8.82
CA ILE A 9 -2.36 -46.42 -7.52
C ILE A 9 -1.17 -45.50 -7.75
N ALA A 10 -1.31 -44.23 -7.33
CA ALA A 10 -0.24 -43.24 -7.29
C ALA A 10 0.24 -43.05 -5.85
N LEU A 11 1.53 -43.23 -5.61
CA LEU A 11 2.18 -42.98 -4.32
C LEU A 11 2.94 -41.66 -4.38
N ILE A 12 2.47 -40.67 -3.64
CA ILE A 12 3.07 -39.33 -3.59
C ILE A 12 3.83 -39.19 -2.26
N SER A 13 5.12 -38.90 -2.34
CA SER A 13 5.96 -38.56 -1.19
C SER A 13 6.76 -37.29 -1.49
N ILE A 14 6.66 -36.31 -0.60
CA ILE A 14 7.17 -34.95 -0.79
C ILE A 14 8.53 -34.74 -0.07
N HIS A 15 9.12 -35.80 0.48
CA HIS A 15 10.35 -35.73 1.27
C HIS A 15 11.61 -35.90 0.38
N GLY A 16 12.69 -35.19 0.73
CA GLY A 16 13.97 -35.25 0.02
C GLY A 16 14.74 -36.56 0.23
N LEU A 17 15.69 -36.85 -0.67
CA LEU A 17 16.66 -37.97 -0.61
C LEU A 17 16.12 -39.40 -0.81
N ILE A 18 14.92 -39.58 -1.38
CA ILE A 18 14.43 -40.90 -1.82
C ILE A 18 15.26 -41.38 -3.03
N ARG A 19 15.95 -42.51 -2.89
CA ARG A 19 16.70 -43.15 -3.98
C ARG A 19 16.08 -44.49 -4.36
N GLY A 20 16.08 -44.78 -5.66
CA GLY A 20 15.55 -46.04 -6.17
C GLY A 20 16.36 -47.27 -5.72
N ASN A 21 17.63 -47.11 -5.34
CA ASN A 21 18.55 -48.13 -4.83
C ASN A 21 19.49 -47.51 -3.77
N ASP A 22 20.12 -48.33 -2.92
CA ASP A 22 21.06 -47.91 -1.87
C ASP A 22 20.54 -46.79 -0.94
N LEU A 23 19.38 -47.05 -0.31
CA LEU A 23 18.70 -46.07 0.53
C LEU A 23 19.54 -45.72 1.77
N GLU A 24 19.84 -44.44 1.96
CA GLU A 24 20.60 -43.94 3.12
C GLU A 24 19.64 -43.64 4.28
N LEU A 25 19.32 -44.65 5.08
CA LEU A 25 18.43 -44.52 6.24
C LEU A 25 19.12 -43.80 7.41
N GLY A 26 18.43 -42.82 8.00
CA GLY A 26 18.89 -42.08 9.18
C GLY A 26 19.92 -40.98 8.91
N ARG A 27 19.97 -40.46 7.68
CA ARG A 27 20.88 -39.37 7.27
C ARG A 27 20.48 -38.01 7.84
N ASP A 28 19.19 -37.81 8.07
CA ASP A 28 18.55 -36.68 8.75
C ASP A 28 17.26 -37.14 9.45
N ALA A 29 16.51 -36.20 10.03
CA ALA A 29 15.29 -36.50 10.79
C ALA A 29 14.14 -37.08 9.93
N ASP A 30 14.17 -36.90 8.61
CA ASP A 30 13.09 -37.24 7.69
C ASP A 30 13.38 -38.52 6.85
N THR A 31 14.61 -39.04 6.90
CA THR A 31 15.06 -40.24 6.17
C THR A 31 14.95 -41.55 6.99
N GLY A 32 13.85 -41.71 7.73
CA GLY A 32 13.58 -42.87 8.61
C GLY A 32 12.81 -44.03 7.94
N GLY A 33 12.12 -44.84 8.74
CA GLY A 33 11.39 -46.03 8.25
C GLY A 33 10.28 -45.77 7.22
N GLN A 34 9.81 -44.53 7.11
CA GLN A 34 8.71 -44.14 6.21
C GLN A 34 9.13 -44.09 4.73
N THR A 35 10.35 -43.66 4.41
CA THR A 35 10.87 -43.66 3.02
C THR A 35 11.12 -45.08 2.50
N LYS A 36 11.56 -45.99 3.37
CA LYS A 36 11.67 -47.43 3.06
C LYS A 36 10.30 -48.04 2.76
N TYR A 37 9.30 -47.75 3.57
CA TYR A 37 7.92 -48.24 3.36
C TYR A 37 7.34 -47.80 2.01
N VAL A 38 7.49 -46.53 1.62
CA VAL A 38 7.00 -46.02 0.33
C VAL A 38 7.68 -46.71 -0.85
N LEU A 39 9.00 -46.93 -0.79
CA LEU A 39 9.74 -47.57 -1.87
C LEU A 39 9.40 -49.07 -2.01
N GLU A 40 9.25 -49.78 -0.88
CA GLU A 40 8.87 -51.20 -0.85
C GLU A 40 7.42 -51.39 -1.33
N LEU A 41 6.50 -50.49 -0.96
CA LEU A 41 5.12 -50.50 -1.42
C LEU A 41 5.02 -50.19 -2.92
N ALA A 42 5.78 -49.21 -3.43
CA ALA A 42 5.80 -48.89 -4.86
C ALA A 42 6.32 -50.06 -5.72
N ARG A 43 7.33 -50.80 -5.22
CA ARG A 43 7.84 -52.01 -5.88
C ARG A 43 6.81 -53.14 -5.87
N ALA A 44 6.17 -53.39 -4.74
CA ALA A 44 5.12 -54.42 -4.63
C ALA A 44 3.90 -54.11 -5.50
N LEU A 45 3.51 -52.83 -5.63
CA LEU A 45 2.41 -52.40 -6.50
C LEU A 45 2.75 -52.49 -7.99
N ALA A 46 4.00 -52.26 -8.37
CA ALA A 46 4.47 -52.40 -9.75
C ALA A 46 4.49 -53.88 -10.23
N GLU A 47 4.53 -54.83 -9.30
CA GLU A 47 4.46 -56.27 -9.58
C GLU A 47 3.01 -56.80 -9.65
N HIS A 48 2.00 -55.96 -9.37
CA HIS A 48 0.60 -56.38 -9.35
C HIS A 48 0.01 -56.42 -10.78
N PRO A 49 -0.61 -57.54 -11.23
CA PRO A 49 -1.05 -57.73 -12.63
C PRO A 49 -2.08 -56.72 -13.16
N SER A 50 -2.76 -56.02 -12.26
CA SER A 50 -3.91 -55.15 -12.53
C SER A 50 -3.56 -53.66 -12.76
N VAL A 51 -2.28 -53.31 -12.94
CA VAL A 51 -1.78 -51.92 -13.05
C VAL A 51 -1.10 -51.69 -14.42
N LYS A 52 -1.67 -50.86 -15.34
CA LYS A 52 -1.20 -50.71 -16.75
C LYS A 52 -0.69 -49.29 -17.17
N ARG A 53 0.10 -49.16 -18.27
CA ARG A 53 0.65 -47.89 -18.84
C ARG A 53 0.81 -47.85 -20.39
N ILE A 54 0.79 -46.64 -20.98
CA ILE A 54 1.23 -46.14 -22.32
C ILE A 54 0.67 -46.76 -23.63
N ALA A 55 0.06 -47.96 -23.62
CA ALA A 55 -0.46 -48.58 -24.85
C ALA A 55 -1.61 -47.82 -25.57
N SER A 56 -2.29 -46.88 -24.89
CA SER A 56 -3.52 -46.23 -25.37
C SER A 56 -3.31 -45.34 -26.62
N LEU A 57 -2.17 -44.65 -26.76
CA LEU A 57 -1.91 -43.76 -27.92
C LEU A 57 -1.69 -44.55 -29.21
N LEU A 58 -0.94 -45.65 -29.14
CA LEU A 58 -0.74 -46.54 -30.28
C LEU A 58 -2.04 -47.18 -30.72
N HIS A 59 -2.88 -47.55 -29.76
CA HIS A 59 -4.21 -48.09 -30.02
C HIS A 59 -5.13 -47.05 -30.69
N ALA A 60 -5.15 -45.81 -30.18
CA ALA A 60 -5.88 -44.69 -30.76
C ALA A 60 -5.47 -44.39 -32.21
N TYR A 61 -4.16 -44.33 -32.46
CA TYR A 61 -3.60 -44.11 -33.80
C TYR A 61 -3.94 -45.26 -34.75
N ALA A 62 -3.81 -46.51 -34.30
CA ALA A 62 -4.03 -47.68 -35.14
C ALA A 62 -5.50 -47.85 -35.58
N GLN A 63 -6.44 -47.48 -34.72
CA GLN A 63 -7.88 -47.64 -34.94
C GLN A 63 -8.51 -46.50 -35.73
N ASN A 64 -7.81 -45.36 -35.88
CA ASN A 64 -8.32 -44.21 -36.61
C ASN A 64 -7.75 -44.21 -38.06
N PRO A 65 -8.57 -44.51 -39.08
CA PRO A 65 -8.11 -44.53 -40.47
C PRO A 65 -7.62 -43.16 -40.96
N PHE A 66 -8.27 -42.07 -40.53
CA PHE A 66 -7.87 -40.72 -40.90
C PHE A 66 -6.44 -40.42 -40.44
N LEU A 67 -6.10 -40.77 -39.19
CA LEU A 67 -4.75 -40.54 -38.66
C LEU A 67 -3.68 -41.36 -39.39
N ARG A 68 -3.99 -42.61 -39.75
CA ARG A 68 -3.09 -43.48 -40.52
C ARG A 68 -2.82 -42.98 -41.93
N ASP A 69 -3.82 -42.34 -42.55
CA ASP A 69 -3.72 -41.83 -43.92
C ASP A 69 -3.08 -40.45 -43.98
N THR A 70 -3.17 -39.65 -42.91
CA THR A 70 -2.77 -38.22 -42.93
C THR A 70 -1.52 -37.91 -42.11
N SER A 71 -1.05 -38.82 -41.26
CA SER A 71 0.08 -38.55 -40.36
C SER A 71 1.01 -39.75 -40.16
N ASN A 72 2.16 -39.51 -39.53
CA ASN A 72 3.04 -40.55 -39.02
C ASN A 72 3.22 -40.34 -37.51
N LEU A 73 3.38 -41.43 -36.75
CA LEU A 73 3.56 -41.36 -35.30
C LEU A 73 5.03 -41.51 -34.91
N VAL A 74 5.56 -40.57 -34.13
CA VAL A 74 6.90 -40.65 -33.56
C VAL A 74 6.81 -40.82 -32.03
N ILE A 75 7.43 -41.89 -31.50
CA ILE A 75 7.42 -42.19 -30.06
C ILE A 75 8.85 -42.11 -29.51
N VAL A 76 9.11 -41.10 -28.67
CA VAL A 76 10.39 -40.95 -27.97
C VAL A 76 10.30 -41.63 -26.61
N ALA A 77 10.66 -42.92 -26.55
CA ALA A 77 10.56 -43.78 -25.35
C ALA A 77 11.93 -44.11 -24.74
N GLY A 78 12.77 -43.09 -24.51
CA GLY A 78 14.08 -43.24 -23.86
C GLY A 78 15.18 -43.84 -24.75
N ASN A 79 16.42 -43.79 -24.25
CA ASN A 79 17.59 -44.37 -24.91
C ASN A 79 17.79 -45.83 -24.49
N ARG A 80 18.11 -46.69 -25.45
CA ARG A 80 18.28 -48.13 -25.18
C ARG A 80 19.27 -48.78 -26.13
N ASP A 81 20.10 -49.69 -25.62
CA ASP A 81 20.93 -50.57 -26.46
C ASP A 81 20.30 -51.96 -26.62
N ASP A 82 19.77 -52.52 -25.53
CA ASP A 82 19.10 -53.82 -25.46
C ASP A 82 17.83 -53.72 -24.59
N ILE A 83 16.69 -54.13 -25.14
CA ILE A 83 15.39 -54.13 -24.44
C ILE A 83 15.43 -55.01 -23.20
N ARG A 84 16.20 -56.11 -23.23
CA ARG A 84 16.32 -57.05 -22.12
C ARG A 84 17.04 -56.44 -20.91
N ALA A 85 17.86 -55.41 -21.15
CA ALA A 85 18.63 -54.71 -20.14
C ALA A 85 17.89 -53.51 -19.53
N LEU A 86 16.69 -53.17 -20.03
CA LEU A 86 15.83 -52.15 -19.44
C LEU A 86 15.26 -52.63 -18.09
N ASP A 87 14.91 -51.69 -17.22
CA ASP A 87 14.15 -52.00 -16.00
C ASP A 87 12.80 -52.61 -16.36
N ALA A 88 12.21 -53.33 -15.40
CA ALA A 88 11.00 -54.13 -15.65
C ALA A 88 9.85 -53.29 -16.25
N GLY A 89 9.67 -52.05 -15.79
CA GLY A 89 8.61 -51.17 -16.27
C GLY A 89 8.86 -50.66 -17.69
N ALA A 90 10.05 -50.11 -17.96
CA ALA A 90 10.40 -49.62 -19.30
C ALA A 90 10.44 -50.75 -20.35
N ARG A 91 10.92 -51.94 -19.95
CA ARG A 91 10.92 -53.13 -20.80
C ARG A 91 9.50 -53.57 -21.17
N GLU A 92 8.59 -53.59 -20.20
CA GLU A 92 7.20 -53.97 -20.42
C GLU A 92 6.50 -53.00 -21.38
N VAL A 93 6.61 -51.70 -21.14
CA VAL A 93 6.07 -50.66 -22.04
C VAL A 93 6.60 -50.83 -23.46
N LEU A 94 7.90 -51.04 -23.62
CA LEU A 94 8.49 -51.17 -24.94
C LEU A 94 8.09 -52.46 -25.65
N ASN A 95 7.97 -53.58 -24.93
CA ASN A 95 7.44 -54.81 -25.50
C ASN A 95 5.99 -54.65 -25.94
N GLN A 96 5.16 -53.96 -25.17
CA GLN A 96 3.78 -53.65 -25.56
C GLN A 96 3.73 -52.78 -26.82
N ILE A 97 4.58 -51.74 -26.91
CA ILE A 97 4.71 -50.91 -28.11
C ILE A 97 5.01 -51.79 -29.34
N LEU A 98 5.99 -52.69 -29.24
CA LEU A 98 6.37 -53.59 -30.34
C LEU A 98 5.25 -54.55 -30.73
N GLN A 99 4.56 -55.14 -29.74
CA GLN A 99 3.41 -56.02 -29.98
C GLN A 99 2.27 -55.31 -30.70
N TRP A 100 1.95 -54.06 -30.32
CA TRP A 100 0.89 -53.29 -30.97
C TRP A 100 1.25 -52.86 -32.39
N ILE A 101 2.51 -52.47 -32.62
CA ILE A 101 3.00 -52.15 -33.98
C ILE A 101 2.86 -53.37 -34.88
N ASP A 102 3.24 -54.55 -34.39
CA ASP A 102 3.14 -55.81 -35.13
C ASP A 102 1.70 -56.22 -35.37
N TYR A 103 0.86 -56.19 -34.32
CA TYR A 103 -0.55 -56.58 -34.38
C TYR A 103 -1.37 -55.74 -35.38
N TYR A 104 -1.14 -54.43 -35.43
CA TYR A 104 -1.87 -53.51 -36.31
C TYR A 104 -1.20 -53.26 -37.66
N ASP A 105 -0.07 -53.91 -37.93
CA ASP A 105 0.79 -53.71 -39.11
C ASP A 105 1.10 -52.22 -39.36
N LEU A 106 1.70 -51.58 -38.36
CA LEU A 106 2.04 -50.15 -38.38
C LEU A 106 3.45 -49.87 -38.92
N TYR A 107 4.10 -50.88 -39.49
CA TYR A 107 5.44 -50.73 -40.07
C TYR A 107 5.41 -49.70 -41.22
N GLY A 108 6.35 -48.76 -41.19
CA GLY A 108 6.40 -47.64 -42.14
C GLY A 108 5.55 -46.42 -41.76
N SER A 109 4.67 -46.53 -40.75
CA SER A 109 3.84 -45.42 -40.24
C SER A 109 4.23 -44.95 -38.83
N VAL A 110 5.04 -45.74 -38.10
CA VAL A 110 5.49 -45.44 -36.73
C VAL A 110 7.02 -45.45 -36.66
N ALA A 111 7.60 -44.42 -36.05
CA ALA A 111 9.03 -44.33 -35.74
C ALA A 111 9.27 -44.22 -34.23
N TYR A 112 10.22 -44.98 -33.70
CA TYR A 112 10.55 -44.97 -32.26
C TYR A 112 12.07 -45.02 -32.07
N PRO A 113 12.78 -43.87 -32.17
CA PRO A 113 14.24 -43.83 -32.24
C PRO A 113 14.89 -44.57 -31.07
N LYS A 114 15.97 -45.27 -31.39
CA LYS A 114 16.72 -46.08 -30.41
C LYS A 114 17.58 -45.20 -29.48
N HIS A 115 18.12 -44.11 -30.04
CA HIS A 115 18.90 -43.10 -29.33
C HIS A 115 18.47 -41.69 -29.74
N HIS A 116 18.52 -40.77 -28.78
CA HIS A 116 18.38 -39.33 -28.96
C HIS A 116 19.23 -38.60 -27.90
N THR A 117 19.60 -37.37 -28.20
CA THR A 117 20.26 -36.43 -27.31
C THR A 117 19.29 -35.31 -26.91
N PRO A 118 19.56 -34.55 -25.83
CA PRO A 118 18.73 -33.41 -25.47
C PRO A 118 18.59 -32.35 -26.58
N ASN A 119 19.57 -32.24 -27.48
CA ASN A 119 19.52 -31.30 -28.60
C ASN A 119 18.58 -31.77 -29.73
N ASP A 120 18.33 -33.07 -29.85
CA ASP A 120 17.47 -33.62 -30.90
C ASP A 120 15.99 -33.34 -30.62
N VAL A 121 15.58 -33.27 -29.34
CA VAL A 121 14.18 -33.11 -28.94
C VAL A 121 13.58 -31.77 -29.44
N PRO A 122 14.24 -30.60 -29.28
CA PRO A 122 13.77 -29.37 -29.90
C PRO A 122 13.70 -29.39 -31.43
N ASP A 123 14.59 -30.13 -32.10
CA ASP A 123 14.52 -30.31 -33.55
C ASP A 123 13.31 -31.16 -33.95
N LEU A 124 12.99 -32.21 -33.17
CA LEU A 124 11.79 -33.03 -33.39
C LEU A 124 10.50 -32.21 -33.25
N TYR A 125 10.41 -31.34 -32.22
CA TYR A 125 9.26 -30.44 -32.10
C TYR A 125 9.15 -29.49 -33.29
N ARG A 126 10.26 -28.92 -33.75
CA ARG A 126 10.28 -28.01 -34.90
C ARG A 126 9.92 -28.71 -36.20
N ILE A 127 10.44 -29.92 -36.43
CA ILE A 127 10.08 -30.74 -37.60
C ILE A 127 8.57 -31.03 -37.58
N ALA A 128 8.04 -31.49 -36.43
CA ALA A 128 6.61 -31.75 -36.30
C ALA A 128 5.78 -30.47 -36.53
N ALA A 129 6.20 -29.31 -36.01
CA ALA A 129 5.51 -28.03 -36.26
C ALA A 129 5.56 -27.64 -37.74
N MET A 130 6.71 -27.79 -38.39
CA MET A 130 6.88 -27.49 -39.82
C MET A 130 6.02 -28.38 -40.72
N THR A 131 5.76 -29.61 -40.28
CA THR A 131 4.88 -30.55 -40.99
C THR A 131 3.41 -30.45 -40.54
N HIS A 132 3.04 -29.44 -39.75
CA HIS A 132 1.69 -29.24 -39.20
C HIS A 132 1.19 -30.41 -38.33
N GLY A 133 2.08 -31.01 -37.55
CA GLY A 133 1.77 -32.07 -36.59
C GLY A 133 1.25 -31.54 -35.25
N VAL A 134 1.03 -32.47 -34.32
CA VAL A 134 0.54 -32.21 -32.97
C VAL A 134 1.40 -32.97 -31.96
N PHE A 135 1.68 -32.38 -30.80
CA PHE A 135 2.35 -33.08 -29.71
C PHE A 135 1.34 -33.70 -28.76
N VAL A 136 1.49 -34.98 -28.44
CA VAL A 136 0.53 -35.72 -27.61
C VAL A 136 1.23 -36.24 -26.35
N ASN A 137 0.73 -35.85 -25.18
CA ASN A 137 1.16 -36.38 -23.88
C ASN A 137 -0.03 -37.03 -23.16
N PRO A 138 -0.30 -38.32 -23.43
CA PRO A 138 -1.39 -39.07 -22.82
C PRO A 138 -0.93 -39.75 -21.51
N ALA A 139 -0.09 -39.07 -20.72
CA ALA A 139 0.25 -39.54 -19.38
C ALA A 139 -1.01 -39.61 -18.51
N LEU A 140 -1.12 -40.56 -17.58
CA LEU A 140 -2.28 -40.63 -16.68
C LEU A 140 -2.39 -39.35 -15.83
N THR A 141 -1.27 -38.89 -15.30
CA THR A 141 -1.14 -37.61 -14.59
C THR A 141 0.14 -36.94 -15.07
N GLU A 142 0.08 -35.65 -15.38
CA GLU A 142 1.24 -34.83 -15.74
C GLU A 142 1.32 -33.65 -14.75
N PRO A 143 2.14 -33.72 -13.68
CA PRO A 143 2.08 -32.74 -12.60
C PRO A 143 2.53 -31.33 -13.00
N PHE A 144 3.41 -31.21 -14.02
CA PHE A 144 3.97 -29.90 -14.37
C PHE A 144 3.98 -29.59 -15.87
N GLY A 145 4.25 -30.57 -16.75
CA GLY A 145 4.08 -30.41 -18.19
C GLY A 145 5.20 -29.65 -18.92
N LEU A 146 6.47 -29.82 -18.53
CA LEU A 146 7.60 -29.18 -19.21
C LEU A 146 7.64 -29.48 -20.72
N THR A 147 7.41 -30.73 -21.10
CA THR A 147 7.40 -31.15 -22.50
C THR A 147 6.26 -30.49 -23.29
N LEU A 148 5.13 -30.21 -22.65
CA LEU A 148 4.01 -29.47 -23.25
C LEU A 148 4.38 -28.01 -23.50
N ILE A 149 5.05 -27.37 -22.54
CA ILE A 149 5.54 -25.99 -22.66
C ILE A 149 6.62 -25.89 -23.74
N GLU A 150 7.53 -26.86 -23.82
CA GLU A 150 8.57 -26.93 -24.85
C GLU A 150 7.96 -27.11 -26.25
N ALA A 151 7.02 -28.04 -26.41
CA ALA A 151 6.32 -28.25 -27.68
C ALA A 151 5.52 -27.01 -28.10
N ALA A 152 4.75 -26.42 -27.18
CA ALA A 152 4.02 -25.17 -27.41
C ALA A 152 4.95 -23.99 -27.75
N GLY A 153 6.10 -23.90 -27.10
CA GLY A 153 7.15 -22.92 -27.37
C GLY A 153 7.83 -23.10 -28.73
N CYS A 154 7.73 -24.29 -29.33
CA CYS A 154 8.15 -24.59 -30.69
C CYS A 154 7.02 -24.40 -31.73
N GLY A 155 5.82 -24.02 -31.28
CA GLY A 155 4.66 -23.79 -32.14
C GLY A 155 3.81 -25.02 -32.43
N LEU A 156 3.97 -26.11 -31.67
CA LEU A 156 3.07 -27.27 -31.77
C LEU A 156 1.80 -27.07 -30.96
N PRO A 157 0.63 -27.34 -31.54
CA PRO A 157 -0.56 -27.63 -30.76
C PRO A 157 -0.34 -28.87 -29.88
N ILE A 158 -1.03 -28.91 -28.73
CA ILE A 158 -0.88 -29.98 -27.74
C ILE A 158 -2.18 -30.75 -27.49
N VAL A 159 -2.09 -32.06 -27.33
CA VAL A 159 -3.15 -32.92 -26.79
C VAL A 159 -2.61 -33.54 -25.51
N ALA A 160 -3.24 -33.29 -24.38
CA ALA A 160 -2.69 -33.68 -23.08
C ALA A 160 -3.76 -34.20 -22.13
N THR A 161 -3.35 -34.96 -21.13
CA THR A 161 -4.25 -35.43 -20.07
C THR A 161 -4.98 -34.29 -19.36
N ASN A 162 -6.21 -34.54 -18.93
CA ASN A 162 -7.01 -33.64 -18.11
C ASN A 162 -6.63 -33.63 -16.61
N ASP A 163 -5.46 -34.17 -16.25
CA ASP A 163 -4.96 -34.27 -14.87
C ASP A 163 -3.56 -33.64 -14.69
N GLY A 164 -3.46 -32.69 -13.76
CA GLY A 164 -2.24 -31.97 -13.38
C GLY A 164 -2.01 -30.64 -14.12
N GLY A 165 -0.73 -30.31 -14.35
CA GLY A 165 -0.27 -29.08 -15.01
C GLY A 165 -0.85 -28.79 -16.43
N PRO A 166 -1.22 -29.79 -17.27
CA PRO A 166 -1.80 -29.52 -18.58
C PRO A 166 -3.08 -28.68 -18.55
N ILE A 167 -3.89 -28.80 -17.50
CA ILE A 167 -5.13 -28.02 -17.34
C ILE A 167 -4.81 -26.51 -17.35
N GLU A 168 -3.82 -26.11 -16.56
CA GLU A 168 -3.38 -24.72 -16.46
C GLU A 168 -2.67 -24.27 -17.74
N ILE A 169 -1.81 -25.12 -18.32
CA ILE A 169 -1.08 -24.81 -19.56
C ILE A 169 -2.04 -24.55 -20.70
N ILE A 170 -3.03 -25.41 -20.92
CA ILE A 170 -4.02 -25.24 -21.98
C ILE A 170 -4.92 -24.04 -21.69
N HIS A 171 -5.32 -23.81 -20.43
CA HIS A 171 -6.07 -22.60 -20.07
C HIS A 171 -5.32 -21.30 -20.36
N HIS A 172 -4.02 -21.24 -20.04
CA HIS A 172 -3.20 -20.04 -20.23
C HIS A 172 -2.76 -19.83 -21.68
N CYS A 173 -2.44 -20.90 -22.39
CA CYS A 173 -1.91 -20.83 -23.74
C CYS A 173 -2.99 -20.94 -24.81
N ASN A 174 -4.14 -21.56 -24.55
CA ASN A 174 -5.21 -21.84 -25.51
C ASN A 174 -4.68 -22.42 -26.85
N ASN A 175 -3.85 -23.46 -26.74
CA ASN A 175 -3.06 -24.03 -27.83
C ASN A 175 -3.26 -25.54 -28.00
N GLY A 176 -4.37 -26.10 -27.52
CA GLY A 176 -4.60 -27.53 -27.50
C GLY A 176 -5.87 -27.94 -26.80
N CYS A 177 -6.07 -29.24 -26.62
CA CYS A 177 -7.21 -29.82 -25.91
C CYS A 177 -6.78 -30.85 -24.85
N LEU A 178 -7.67 -31.03 -23.86
CA LEU A 178 -7.51 -32.00 -22.78
C LEU A 178 -8.26 -33.29 -23.12
N ILE A 179 -7.65 -34.45 -22.88
CA ILE A 179 -8.23 -35.77 -23.14
C ILE A 179 -8.26 -36.64 -21.87
N ASP A 180 -9.08 -37.68 -21.87
CA ASP A 180 -8.98 -38.78 -20.91
C ASP A 180 -7.97 -39.81 -21.45
N PRO A 181 -6.81 -40.00 -20.80
CA PRO A 181 -5.77 -40.92 -21.30
C PRO A 181 -6.18 -42.41 -21.27
N LEU A 182 -7.28 -42.75 -20.58
CA LEU A 182 -7.84 -44.11 -20.55
C LEU A 182 -8.79 -44.39 -21.73
N ASP A 183 -9.25 -43.36 -22.43
CA ASP A 183 -10.14 -43.50 -23.60
C ASP A 183 -9.38 -43.20 -24.90
N SER A 184 -8.94 -44.27 -25.58
CA SER A 184 -8.24 -44.17 -26.86
C SER A 184 -9.06 -43.50 -27.96
N SER A 185 -10.40 -43.52 -27.89
CA SER A 185 -11.24 -42.86 -28.89
C SER A 185 -11.15 -41.33 -28.79
N THR A 186 -11.12 -40.79 -27.57
CA THR A 186 -10.99 -39.34 -27.32
C THR A 186 -9.63 -38.81 -27.76
N ILE A 187 -8.56 -39.58 -27.56
CA ILE A 187 -7.20 -39.25 -28.02
C ILE A 187 -7.19 -39.15 -29.55
N GLY A 188 -7.78 -40.14 -30.25
CA GLY A 188 -7.83 -40.15 -31.71
C GLY A 188 -8.63 -38.98 -32.28
N GLN A 189 -9.80 -38.69 -31.71
CA GLN A 189 -10.67 -37.58 -32.14
C GLN A 189 -10.00 -36.22 -31.94
N ALA A 190 -9.40 -35.99 -30.77
CA ALA A 190 -8.69 -34.74 -30.47
C ALA A 190 -7.54 -34.46 -31.44
N ILE A 191 -6.78 -35.50 -31.82
CA ILE A 191 -5.70 -35.39 -32.82
C ILE A 191 -6.30 -35.09 -34.20
N GLU A 192 -7.35 -35.81 -34.59
CA GLU A 192 -8.03 -35.63 -35.88
C GLU A 192 -8.60 -34.22 -36.05
N GLU A 193 -9.27 -33.68 -35.02
CA GLU A 193 -9.81 -32.30 -35.04
C GLU A 193 -8.71 -31.27 -35.32
N ILE A 194 -7.60 -31.34 -34.57
CA ILE A 194 -6.47 -30.42 -34.73
C ILE A 194 -5.81 -30.54 -36.11
N LEU A 195 -5.72 -31.75 -36.68
CA LEU A 195 -5.09 -31.99 -37.98
C LEU A 195 -6.02 -31.71 -39.18
N SER A 196 -7.33 -31.69 -38.97
CA SER A 196 -8.32 -31.51 -40.04
C SER A 196 -8.50 -30.06 -40.48
N ASP A 197 -8.33 -29.09 -39.56
CA ASP A 197 -8.48 -27.66 -39.84
C ASP A 197 -7.14 -26.91 -39.75
N ARG A 198 -6.66 -26.44 -40.90
CA ARG A 198 -5.39 -25.72 -41.02
C ARG A 198 -5.44 -24.32 -40.40
N GLU A 199 -6.56 -23.61 -40.48
CA GLU A 199 -6.67 -22.28 -39.89
C GLU A 199 -6.68 -22.37 -38.37
N GLU A 200 -7.41 -23.35 -37.82
CA GLU A 200 -7.42 -23.64 -36.40
C GLU A 200 -6.03 -24.04 -35.91
N TRP A 201 -5.33 -24.93 -36.61
CA TRP A 201 -3.95 -25.31 -36.28
C TRP A 201 -3.01 -24.09 -36.19
N LEU A 202 -3.08 -23.18 -37.16
CA LEU A 202 -2.28 -21.95 -37.17
C LEU A 202 -2.60 -21.03 -35.99
N GLN A 203 -3.86 -20.99 -35.58
CA GLN A 203 -4.29 -20.21 -34.42
C GLN A 203 -3.75 -20.83 -33.12
N LEU A 204 -3.87 -22.15 -32.95
CA LEU A 204 -3.33 -22.88 -31.80
C LEU A 204 -1.80 -22.72 -31.71
N SER A 205 -1.09 -22.81 -32.83
CA SER A 205 0.36 -22.58 -32.90
C SER A 205 0.76 -21.18 -32.43
N LYS A 206 0.11 -20.12 -32.96
CA LYS A 206 0.36 -18.72 -32.55
C LYS A 206 0.02 -18.48 -31.08
N ASN A 207 -1.03 -19.12 -30.59
CA ASN A 207 -1.47 -19.03 -29.21
C ASN A 207 -0.43 -19.67 -28.27
N GLY A 208 0.07 -20.87 -28.60
CA GLY A 208 1.14 -21.55 -27.84
C GLY A 208 2.39 -20.68 -27.70
N LEU A 209 2.92 -20.16 -28.82
CA LEU A 209 4.10 -19.28 -28.82
C LEU A 209 3.93 -18.04 -27.93
N ARG A 210 2.76 -17.41 -27.99
CA ARG A 210 2.45 -16.20 -27.21
C ARG A 210 2.23 -16.52 -25.73
N GLY A 211 1.48 -17.59 -25.44
CA GLY A 211 1.15 -18.05 -24.11
C GLY A 211 2.40 -18.44 -23.32
N VAL A 212 3.27 -19.25 -23.92
CA VAL A 212 4.56 -19.64 -23.32
C VAL A 212 5.42 -18.42 -23.02
N LYS A 213 5.58 -17.51 -23.99
CA LYS A 213 6.35 -16.27 -23.79
C LYS A 213 5.79 -15.41 -22.65
N ARG A 214 4.46 -15.31 -22.53
CA ARG A 214 3.78 -14.46 -21.54
C ARG A 214 3.76 -15.08 -20.15
N HIS A 215 3.55 -16.38 -20.02
CA HIS A 215 3.25 -17.02 -18.73
C HIS A 215 4.38 -17.89 -18.19
N TYR A 216 5.20 -18.48 -19.07
CA TYR A 216 6.15 -19.53 -18.71
C TYR A 216 7.62 -19.16 -19.02
N SER A 217 7.89 -17.94 -19.48
CA SER A 217 9.26 -17.46 -19.67
C SER A 217 9.91 -17.04 -18.36
N TRP A 218 11.22 -17.25 -18.24
CA TRP A 218 12.01 -16.81 -17.08
C TRP A 218 11.86 -15.31 -16.80
N SER A 219 11.84 -14.47 -17.84
CA SER A 219 11.65 -13.02 -17.69
C SER A 219 10.28 -12.67 -17.09
N SER A 220 9.21 -13.37 -17.48
CA SER A 220 7.88 -13.16 -16.91
C SER A 220 7.79 -13.64 -15.46
N HIS A 221 8.42 -14.78 -15.16
CA HIS A 221 8.50 -15.32 -13.81
C HIS A 221 9.22 -14.36 -12.85
N VAL A 222 10.40 -13.87 -13.24
CA VAL A 222 11.16 -12.87 -12.47
C VAL A 222 10.35 -11.59 -12.29
N LYS A 223 9.71 -11.08 -13.35
CA LYS A 223 8.87 -9.88 -13.26
C LYS A 223 7.73 -10.07 -12.25
N THR A 224 7.05 -11.22 -12.30
CA THR A 224 5.96 -11.54 -11.37
C THR A 224 6.46 -11.69 -9.93
N TYR A 225 7.63 -12.30 -9.74
CA TYR A 225 8.23 -12.48 -8.42
C TYR A 225 8.65 -11.14 -7.79
N VAL A 226 9.33 -10.28 -8.55
CA VAL A 226 9.73 -8.92 -8.12
C VAL A 226 8.49 -8.08 -7.80
N GLN A 227 7.45 -8.13 -8.64
CA GLN A 227 6.19 -7.43 -8.38
C GLN A 227 5.53 -7.90 -7.08
N LYS A 228 5.59 -9.20 -6.74
CA LYS A 228 5.04 -9.72 -5.48
C LYS A 228 5.83 -9.22 -4.26
N ILE A 229 7.15 -9.08 -4.37
CA ILE A 229 7.99 -8.52 -3.30
C ILE A 229 7.75 -7.02 -3.14
N GLN A 230 7.70 -6.25 -4.24
CA GLN A 230 7.42 -4.80 -4.17
C GLN A 230 6.07 -4.50 -3.50
N ARG A 231 5.08 -5.38 -3.61
CA ARG A 231 3.77 -5.23 -2.93
C ARG A 231 3.83 -5.30 -1.40
N SER A 232 4.96 -5.68 -0.79
CA SER A 232 5.13 -5.65 0.68
C SER A 232 5.55 -4.29 1.22
N ILE A 233 6.10 -3.40 0.38
CA ILE A 233 6.51 -2.05 0.77
C ILE A 233 5.29 -1.28 1.29
N GLY A 234 5.48 -0.57 2.41
CA GLY A 234 4.39 0.16 3.06
C GLY A 234 3.35 -0.71 3.78
N ARG A 235 3.61 -2.03 3.92
CA ARG A 235 2.80 -2.97 4.72
C ARG A 235 3.61 -3.58 5.87
N GLY A 236 4.49 -2.79 6.46
CA GLY A 236 5.47 -3.25 7.44
C GLY A 236 4.87 -3.96 8.65
N VAL A 237 3.70 -3.53 9.12
CA VAL A 237 3.00 -4.19 10.24
C VAL A 237 2.60 -5.63 9.94
N GLU A 238 2.20 -5.95 8.70
CA GLU A 238 1.83 -7.32 8.31
C GLU A 238 3.05 -8.24 8.38
N PHE A 239 4.21 -7.73 7.95
CA PHE A 239 5.48 -8.43 8.03
C PHE A 239 5.91 -8.65 9.49
N LEU A 240 5.84 -7.61 10.33
CA LEU A 240 6.19 -7.69 11.74
C LEU A 240 5.32 -8.67 12.50
N ASN A 241 4.01 -8.67 12.27
CA ASN A 241 3.10 -9.60 12.92
C ASN A 241 3.43 -11.05 12.55
N ARG A 242 3.73 -11.34 11.27
CA ARG A 242 4.17 -12.67 10.84
C ARG A 242 5.49 -13.08 11.48
N HIS A 243 6.46 -12.16 11.52
CA HIS A 243 7.76 -12.40 12.12
C HIS A 243 7.65 -12.69 13.63
N LEU A 244 6.88 -11.86 14.36
CA LEU A 244 6.61 -12.04 15.78
C LEU A 244 5.90 -13.36 16.07
N SER A 245 4.82 -13.65 15.34
CA SER A 245 4.07 -14.90 15.49
C SER A 245 4.98 -16.12 15.32
N SER A 246 5.85 -16.11 14.31
CA SER A 246 6.83 -17.18 14.08
C SER A 246 7.88 -17.27 15.20
N ARG A 247 8.40 -16.13 15.68
CA ARG A 247 9.40 -16.12 16.77
C ARG A 247 8.80 -16.61 18.09
N MET A 248 7.52 -16.28 18.35
CA MET A 248 6.76 -16.78 19.50
C MET A 248 6.46 -18.28 19.38
N PHE A 249 6.21 -18.79 18.18
CA PHE A 249 6.00 -20.23 17.94
C PHE A 249 7.27 -21.05 18.20
N ASN A 250 8.44 -20.54 17.80
CA ASN A 250 9.71 -21.24 17.96
C ASN A 250 10.13 -21.41 19.44
N ASP A 251 9.64 -20.56 20.34
CA ASP A 251 9.88 -20.65 21.79
C ASP A 251 8.63 -20.18 22.55
N ILE A 252 7.64 -21.07 22.62
CA ILE A 252 6.31 -20.80 23.21
C ILE A 252 6.40 -20.29 24.64
N ASN A 253 7.33 -20.81 25.45
CA ASN A 253 7.48 -20.40 26.84
C ASN A 253 8.03 -18.98 26.96
N LYS A 254 9.06 -18.64 26.16
CA LYS A 254 9.61 -17.28 26.12
C LYS A 254 8.63 -16.30 25.51
N GLY A 255 7.91 -16.67 24.45
CA GLY A 255 6.85 -15.87 23.83
C GLY A 255 5.71 -15.57 24.80
N GLY A 256 5.25 -16.59 25.53
CA GLY A 256 4.22 -16.42 26.57
C GLY A 256 4.69 -15.52 27.72
N GLN A 257 5.96 -15.61 28.12
CA GLN A 257 6.51 -14.72 29.16
C GLN A 257 6.55 -13.27 28.69
N LEU A 258 6.98 -13.02 27.45
CA LEU A 258 7.01 -11.67 26.87
C LEU A 258 5.61 -11.03 26.83
N LEU A 259 4.58 -11.80 26.45
CA LEU A 259 3.20 -11.32 26.49
C LEU A 259 2.74 -11.03 27.91
N LEU A 260 3.00 -11.92 28.86
CA LEU A 260 2.61 -11.71 30.26
C LEU A 260 3.27 -10.45 30.84
N ASP A 261 4.56 -10.27 30.60
CA ASP A 261 5.30 -9.10 31.07
C ASP A 261 4.78 -7.81 30.42
N PHE A 262 4.44 -7.87 29.13
CA PHE A 262 3.81 -6.76 28.43
C PHE A 262 2.44 -6.40 29.02
N LEU A 263 1.59 -7.39 29.29
CA LEU A 263 0.27 -7.14 29.91
C LEU A 263 0.39 -6.52 31.31
N ARG A 264 1.44 -6.87 32.06
CA ARG A 264 1.67 -6.36 33.42
C ARG A 264 2.14 -4.91 33.48
N VAL A 265 2.85 -4.41 32.46
CA VAL A 265 3.40 -3.05 32.49
C VAL A 265 2.36 -1.95 32.24
N HIS A 266 1.14 -2.32 31.85
CA HIS A 266 0.08 -1.35 31.56
C HIS A 266 -0.63 -0.87 32.82
N GLN A 267 -0.52 0.44 33.06
CA GLN A 267 -1.22 1.16 34.12
C GLN A 267 -1.70 2.50 33.58
N CYS A 268 -2.87 2.95 34.04
CA CYS A 268 -3.37 4.28 33.72
C CYS A 268 -3.83 4.99 35.00
N ARG A 269 -3.29 6.19 35.25
CA ARG A 269 -3.61 7.01 36.46
C ARG A 269 -3.53 6.23 37.78
N GLY A 270 -2.57 5.31 37.89
CA GLY A 270 -2.35 4.46 39.08
C GLY A 270 -3.26 3.22 39.17
N GLN A 271 -4.18 3.03 38.23
CA GLN A 271 -4.98 1.82 38.08
C GLN A 271 -4.21 0.79 37.24
N GLN A 272 -4.06 -0.42 37.78
CA GLN A 272 -3.52 -1.57 37.03
C GLN A 272 -4.51 -1.99 35.95
N LEU A 273 -4.01 -2.34 34.77
CA LEU A 273 -4.81 -2.86 33.66
C LEU A 273 -4.37 -4.28 33.29
N MET A 274 -5.23 -4.97 32.55
CA MET A 274 -5.03 -6.32 32.01
C MET A 274 -4.79 -7.39 33.08
N THR A 275 -3.56 -7.55 33.59
CA THR A 275 -3.19 -8.58 34.55
C THR A 275 -2.56 -7.98 35.80
N ASN A 276 -2.76 -8.62 36.95
CA ASN A 276 -2.13 -8.22 38.21
C ASN A 276 -1.00 -9.19 38.62
N HIS A 277 -0.45 -8.96 39.81
CA HIS A 277 0.70 -9.70 40.34
C HIS A 277 0.41 -11.18 40.66
N ARG A 278 -0.86 -11.61 40.69
CA ARG A 278 -1.23 -13.01 40.98
C ARG A 278 -0.79 -13.99 39.89
N ILE A 279 -0.72 -13.55 38.64
CA ILE A 279 -0.28 -14.37 37.51
C ILE A 279 1.22 -14.14 37.31
N THR A 280 2.07 -15.10 37.65
CA THR A 280 3.53 -14.94 37.66
C THR A 280 4.24 -15.58 36.46
N CYS A 281 3.62 -16.58 35.84
CA CYS A 281 4.19 -17.28 34.70
C CYS A 281 3.12 -17.63 33.63
N PRO A 282 3.52 -17.99 32.40
CA PRO A 282 2.58 -18.29 31.30
C PRO A 282 1.67 -19.48 31.59
N ALA A 283 2.12 -20.46 32.37
CA ALA A 283 1.29 -21.60 32.77
C ALA A 283 0.14 -21.17 33.69
N GLU A 284 0.41 -20.29 34.66
CA GLU A 284 -0.64 -19.70 35.50
C GLU A 284 -1.59 -18.80 34.70
N LEU A 285 -1.08 -18.08 33.70
CA LEU A 285 -1.91 -17.26 32.81
C LEU A 285 -2.92 -18.14 32.07
N ARG A 286 -2.49 -19.25 31.46
CA ARG A 286 -3.38 -20.20 30.78
C ARG A 286 -4.46 -20.75 31.71
N ASN A 287 -4.07 -21.21 32.90
CA ASN A 287 -5.03 -21.75 33.88
C ASN A 287 -6.03 -20.69 34.33
N SER A 288 -5.57 -19.46 34.57
CA SER A 288 -6.42 -18.35 34.99
C SER A 288 -7.39 -17.94 33.88
N LEU A 289 -6.94 -17.93 32.61
CA LEU A 289 -7.78 -17.67 31.44
C LEU A 289 -8.92 -18.68 31.35
N SER A 290 -8.62 -19.98 31.45
CA SER A 290 -9.66 -21.02 31.43
C SER A 290 -10.70 -20.84 32.53
N GLN A 291 -10.25 -20.55 33.77
CA GLN A 291 -11.16 -20.30 34.89
C GLN A 291 -12.03 -19.05 34.70
N ALA A 292 -11.45 -17.98 34.16
CA ALA A 292 -12.19 -16.75 33.85
C ALA A 292 -13.21 -16.98 32.74
N GLN A 293 -12.85 -17.68 31.66
CA GLN A 293 -13.74 -18.01 30.56
C GLN A 293 -14.92 -18.89 31.01
N GLU A 294 -14.67 -19.95 31.78
CA GLU A 294 -15.72 -20.80 32.36
C GLU A 294 -16.68 -19.99 33.24
N TYR A 295 -16.15 -19.09 34.07
CA TYR A 295 -16.96 -18.21 34.90
C TYR A 295 -17.82 -17.25 34.06
N LEU A 296 -17.22 -16.60 33.07
CA LEU A 296 -17.89 -15.60 32.21
C LEU A 296 -19.00 -16.23 31.35
N LEU A 297 -18.83 -17.48 30.88
CA LEU A 297 -19.87 -18.22 30.17
C LEU A 297 -21.14 -18.46 31.02
N THR A 298 -21.07 -18.34 32.34
CA THR A 298 -22.25 -18.43 33.24
C THR A 298 -23.00 -17.11 33.42
N LYS A 299 -22.51 -16.02 32.83
CA LYS A 299 -23.07 -14.66 32.96
C LYS A 299 -23.82 -14.24 31.71
N SER A 300 -24.65 -13.20 31.83
CA SER A 300 -25.24 -12.55 30.66
C SER A 300 -24.14 -11.92 29.81
N LYS A 301 -24.30 -11.99 28.48
CA LYS A 301 -23.34 -11.44 27.52
C LYS A 301 -23.20 -9.92 27.64
N GLU A 302 -24.28 -9.27 28.06
CA GLU A 302 -24.42 -7.83 28.24
C GLU A 302 -23.91 -7.34 29.60
N ALA A 303 -23.67 -8.25 30.56
CA ALA A 303 -23.18 -7.89 31.88
C ALA A 303 -21.85 -7.13 31.77
N GLU A 304 -21.69 -6.10 32.60
CA GLU A 304 -20.53 -5.21 32.54
C GLU A 304 -19.44 -5.59 33.54
N TRP A 305 -18.25 -4.99 33.38
CA TRP A 305 -17.09 -5.23 34.24
C TRP A 305 -17.42 -5.21 35.73
N ASN A 306 -18.19 -4.24 36.20
CA ASN A 306 -18.55 -4.07 37.62
C ASN A 306 -19.28 -5.29 38.22
N GLU A 307 -19.99 -6.06 37.41
CA GLU A 307 -20.74 -7.25 37.84
C GLU A 307 -19.84 -8.48 37.96
N VAL A 308 -18.72 -8.51 37.25
CA VAL A 308 -17.81 -9.68 37.17
C VAL A 308 -16.43 -9.44 37.80
N ALA A 309 -16.07 -8.17 38.06
CA ALA A 309 -14.76 -7.72 38.51
C ALA A 309 -14.21 -8.50 39.71
N TYR A 310 -15.01 -8.67 40.77
CA TYR A 310 -14.56 -9.32 42.01
C TYR A 310 -13.99 -10.72 41.76
N ARG A 311 -14.62 -11.50 40.88
CA ARG A 311 -14.13 -12.85 40.54
C ARG A 311 -12.94 -12.80 39.60
N LEU A 312 -12.99 -11.95 38.56
CA LEU A 312 -11.89 -11.79 37.60
C LEU A 312 -10.59 -11.33 38.26
N GLN A 313 -10.66 -10.38 39.19
CA GLN A 313 -9.49 -9.91 39.95
C GLN A 313 -8.86 -10.99 40.82
N ASN A 314 -9.68 -11.89 41.37
CA ASN A 314 -9.19 -13.05 42.12
C ASN A 314 -8.46 -14.05 41.22
N PHE A 315 -8.88 -14.19 39.96
CA PHE A 315 -8.16 -14.95 38.93
C PHE A 315 -6.93 -14.20 38.38
N GLY A 316 -6.76 -12.92 38.73
CA GLY A 316 -5.60 -12.13 38.35
C GLY A 316 -5.82 -11.16 37.19
N PHE A 317 -7.06 -10.93 36.78
CA PHE A 317 -7.44 -10.01 35.70
C PHE A 317 -7.95 -8.68 36.23
N GLU A 318 -7.44 -7.60 35.65
CA GLU A 318 -7.82 -6.21 35.91
C GLU A 318 -8.59 -5.64 34.70
N PRO A 319 -9.18 -4.44 34.79
CA PRO A 319 -9.95 -3.85 33.69
C PRO A 319 -9.14 -3.74 32.38
N GLY A 320 -9.85 -3.76 31.25
CA GLY A 320 -9.25 -3.60 29.92
C GLY A 320 -9.45 -4.76 28.95
N TRP A 321 -10.19 -5.80 29.34
CA TRP A 321 -10.51 -6.95 28.48
C TRP A 321 -11.75 -6.73 27.60
N GLY A 322 -12.62 -5.80 27.99
CA GLY A 322 -13.92 -5.57 27.37
C GLY A 322 -14.89 -4.88 28.33
N ARG A 323 -15.81 -4.07 27.81
CA ARG A 323 -16.90 -3.47 28.60
C ARG A 323 -17.94 -4.51 28.99
N THR A 324 -18.33 -5.36 28.05
CA THR A 324 -19.32 -6.42 28.24
C THR A 324 -18.64 -7.80 28.35
N VAL A 325 -19.30 -8.75 29.00
CA VAL A 325 -18.85 -10.14 29.09
C VAL A 325 -18.54 -10.74 27.72
N ASP A 326 -19.35 -10.46 26.69
CA ASP A 326 -19.13 -10.93 25.32
C ASP A 326 -17.77 -10.44 24.78
N ARG A 327 -17.47 -9.15 24.96
CA ARG A 327 -16.19 -8.55 24.55
C ARG A 327 -15.00 -9.10 25.36
N MET A 328 -15.18 -9.31 26.66
CA MET A 328 -14.15 -9.89 27.54
C MET A 328 -13.80 -11.31 27.08
N LEU A 329 -14.82 -12.14 26.83
CA LEU A 329 -14.64 -13.51 26.33
C LEU A 329 -13.90 -13.52 25.00
N ASP A 330 -14.30 -12.69 24.05
CA ASP A 330 -13.62 -12.60 22.75
C ASP A 330 -12.13 -12.25 22.90
N THR A 331 -11.80 -11.26 23.75
CA THR A 331 -10.41 -10.83 23.96
C THR A 331 -9.60 -11.89 24.70
N MET A 332 -10.19 -12.59 25.68
CA MET A 332 -9.54 -13.70 26.38
C MET A 332 -9.33 -14.91 25.48
N ASN A 333 -10.29 -15.23 24.59
CA ASN A 333 -10.17 -16.30 23.60
C ASN A 333 -9.00 -16.04 22.65
N LEU A 334 -8.87 -14.80 22.13
CA LEU A 334 -7.72 -14.43 21.30
C LEU A 334 -6.39 -14.68 22.01
N LEU A 335 -6.28 -14.35 23.30
CA LEU A 335 -5.06 -14.60 24.06
C LEU A 335 -4.81 -16.10 24.29
N SER A 336 -5.84 -16.88 24.60
CA SER A 336 -5.74 -18.34 24.72
C SER A 336 -5.23 -18.95 23.41
N ASP A 337 -5.82 -18.58 22.27
CA ASP A 337 -5.41 -19.03 20.94
C ASP A 337 -3.93 -18.69 20.68
N ILE A 338 -3.50 -17.46 21.01
CA ILE A 338 -2.09 -17.05 20.83
C ILE A 338 -1.15 -17.87 21.73
N LEU A 339 -1.55 -18.19 22.96
CA LEU A 339 -0.72 -18.97 23.89
C LEU A 339 -0.65 -20.46 23.54
N GLU A 340 -1.61 -20.98 22.77
CA GLU A 340 -1.65 -22.35 22.27
C GLU A 340 -0.99 -22.48 20.89
N ALA A 341 -1.41 -21.65 19.94
CA ALA A 341 -0.95 -21.62 18.56
C ALA A 341 -0.93 -20.18 18.02
N PRO A 342 0.20 -19.45 18.15
CA PRO A 342 0.33 -18.08 17.65
C PRO A 342 0.01 -17.97 16.15
N ASP A 343 -1.06 -17.24 15.83
CA ASP A 343 -1.38 -16.77 14.47
C ASP A 343 -1.22 -15.26 14.37
N HIS A 344 -0.73 -14.77 13.22
CA HIS A 344 -0.42 -13.37 13.03
C HIS A 344 -1.68 -12.47 13.03
N ASN A 345 -2.84 -12.98 12.60
CA ASN A 345 -4.09 -12.21 12.63
C ASN A 345 -4.60 -12.12 14.06
N ASN A 346 -4.61 -13.23 14.80
CA ASN A 346 -5.02 -13.25 16.20
C ASN A 346 -4.13 -12.32 17.04
N LEU A 347 -2.81 -12.37 16.86
CA LEU A 347 -1.87 -11.48 17.54
C LEU A 347 -2.14 -10.00 17.23
N SER A 348 -2.33 -9.66 15.96
CA SER A 348 -2.65 -8.29 15.54
C SER A 348 -3.97 -7.80 16.17
N GLN A 349 -5.02 -8.63 16.12
CA GLN A 349 -6.32 -8.31 16.70
C GLN A 349 -6.23 -8.14 18.22
N PHE A 350 -5.53 -9.04 18.91
CA PHE A 350 -5.34 -8.94 20.36
C PHE A 350 -4.58 -7.67 20.74
N LEU A 351 -3.41 -7.41 20.14
CA LEU A 351 -2.62 -6.21 20.40
C LEU A 351 -3.41 -4.93 20.11
N SER A 352 -4.26 -4.93 19.07
CA SER A 352 -5.10 -3.77 18.73
C SER A 352 -6.16 -3.42 19.79
N ARG A 353 -6.51 -4.37 20.67
CA ARG A 353 -7.50 -4.21 21.74
C ARG A 353 -6.89 -3.75 23.05
N ILE A 354 -5.58 -3.91 23.26
CA ILE A 354 -4.93 -3.57 24.53
C ILE A 354 -5.08 -2.05 24.80
N PRO A 355 -5.64 -1.64 25.95
CA PRO A 355 -5.77 -0.24 26.31
C PRO A 355 -4.43 0.33 26.78
N MET A 356 -3.69 0.93 25.84
CA MET A 356 -2.35 1.47 26.10
C MET A 356 -2.11 2.88 25.56
N ILE A 357 -3.07 3.46 24.85
CA ILE A 357 -2.95 4.80 24.25
C ILE A 357 -4.04 5.69 24.84
N PHE A 358 -3.67 6.58 25.75
CA PHE A 358 -4.55 7.52 26.45
C PHE A 358 -4.16 8.97 26.15
N ASN A 359 -2.87 9.25 26.08
CA ASN A 359 -2.32 10.57 25.86
C ASN A 359 -1.46 10.58 24.60
N VAL A 360 -1.84 11.40 23.62
CA VAL A 360 -1.11 11.56 22.36
C VAL A 360 -0.53 12.97 22.28
N VAL A 361 0.72 13.06 21.85
CA VAL A 361 1.40 14.34 21.60
C VAL A 361 1.77 14.42 20.13
N ILE A 362 1.40 15.51 19.47
CA ILE A 362 1.65 15.75 18.04
C ILE A 362 2.52 16.99 17.90
N LEU A 363 3.64 16.90 17.18
CA LEU A 363 4.61 18.01 17.03
C LEU A 363 4.47 18.63 15.64
N SER A 364 4.26 19.95 15.59
CA SER A 364 4.24 20.75 14.36
C SER A 364 4.77 22.17 14.63
N PRO A 365 6.09 22.36 14.81
CA PRO A 365 6.67 23.62 15.29
C PRO A 365 6.56 24.80 14.33
N HIS A 366 6.83 24.61 13.03
CA HIS A 366 6.82 25.68 12.04
C HIS A 366 5.41 26.18 11.66
N GLY A 367 5.38 27.30 10.93
CA GLY A 367 4.17 27.89 10.38
C GLY A 367 3.30 28.61 11.41
N TYR A 368 2.19 29.17 10.94
CA TYR A 368 1.13 29.73 11.77
C TYR A 368 0.11 28.63 12.06
N PHE A 369 0.38 27.79 13.05
CA PHE A 369 -0.58 26.74 13.40
C PHE A 369 -1.75 27.36 14.17
N GLY A 370 -2.97 27.25 13.64
CA GLY A 370 -4.21 27.77 14.23
C GLY A 370 -5.44 27.31 13.45
N GLN A 371 -6.64 27.65 13.94
CA GLN A 371 -7.90 27.14 13.37
C GLN A 371 -8.61 28.13 12.45
N SER A 372 -8.25 29.42 12.52
CA SER A 372 -8.88 30.51 11.77
C SER A 372 -7.83 31.54 11.35
N ASN A 373 -7.99 32.12 10.15
CA ASN A 373 -7.13 33.19 9.60
C ASN A 373 -5.65 32.80 9.41
N VAL A 374 -5.33 31.51 9.35
CA VAL A 374 -3.93 31.04 9.21
C VAL A 374 -3.60 30.42 7.86
N LEU A 375 -4.56 29.81 7.17
CA LEU A 375 -4.31 29.13 5.90
C LEU A 375 -3.77 30.13 4.89
N GLY A 376 -2.79 29.74 4.08
CA GLY A 376 -2.16 30.64 3.10
C GLY A 376 -1.11 31.59 3.67
N LEU A 377 -0.96 31.72 5.00
CA LEU A 377 0.21 32.38 5.59
C LEU A 377 1.49 31.55 5.30
N PRO A 378 2.69 32.18 5.35
CA PRO A 378 3.95 31.49 5.12
C PRO A 378 4.10 30.21 5.96
N ASP A 379 4.56 29.14 5.31
CA ASP A 379 4.70 27.78 5.87
C ASP A 379 3.42 27.18 6.45
N THR A 380 2.24 27.69 6.06
CA THR A 380 0.95 27.26 6.61
C THR A 380 0.03 26.76 5.50
N GLY A 381 -0.32 25.47 5.53
CA GLY A 381 -1.11 24.85 4.45
C GLY A 381 -1.69 23.50 4.83
N GLY A 382 -1.62 22.54 3.90
CA GLY A 382 -2.25 21.23 4.03
C GLY A 382 -1.86 20.44 5.29
N GLN A 383 -0.65 20.64 5.83
CA GLN A 383 -0.22 20.02 7.08
C GLN A 383 -1.09 20.43 8.28
N VAL A 384 -1.48 21.71 8.39
CA VAL A 384 -2.34 22.18 9.49
C VAL A 384 -3.73 21.54 9.36
N ILE A 385 -4.28 21.52 8.14
CA ILE A 385 -5.58 20.88 7.85
C ILE A 385 -5.52 19.39 8.20
N TYR A 386 -4.47 18.70 7.75
CA TYR A 386 -4.23 17.29 8.04
C TYR A 386 -4.26 17.02 9.54
N ILE A 387 -3.50 17.78 10.33
CA ILE A 387 -3.40 17.55 11.77
C ILE A 387 -4.72 17.88 12.47
N LEU A 388 -5.39 18.98 12.12
CA LEU A 388 -6.68 19.35 12.73
C LEU A 388 -7.75 18.29 12.47
N ASP A 389 -7.84 17.75 11.26
CA ASP A 389 -8.78 16.68 10.95
C ASP A 389 -8.33 15.36 11.60
N GLN A 390 -7.04 15.00 11.52
CA GLN A 390 -6.46 13.82 12.19
C GLN A 390 -6.86 13.76 13.66
N VAL A 391 -6.69 14.87 14.39
CA VAL A 391 -6.95 14.94 15.83
C VAL A 391 -8.41 14.62 16.18
N LYS A 392 -9.38 15.18 15.44
CA LYS A 392 -10.81 14.95 15.69
C LYS A 392 -11.17 13.48 15.59
N PHE A 393 -10.75 12.84 14.49
CA PHE A 393 -11.06 11.42 14.24
C PHE A 393 -10.24 10.49 15.13
N LEU A 394 -9.00 10.86 15.45
CA LEU A 394 -8.15 10.11 16.37
C LEU A 394 -8.71 10.13 17.80
N GLU A 395 -9.17 11.28 18.29
CA GLU A 395 -9.80 11.39 19.61
C GLU A 395 -11.05 10.51 19.70
N GLN A 396 -11.92 10.58 18.70
CA GLN A 396 -13.13 9.76 18.66
C GLN A 396 -12.80 8.26 18.67
N GLU A 397 -11.82 7.83 17.88
CA GLU A 397 -11.40 6.42 17.84
C GLU A 397 -10.72 5.98 19.14
N MET A 398 -9.91 6.85 19.76
CA MET A 398 -9.33 6.61 21.08
C MET A 398 -10.43 6.40 22.12
N HIS A 399 -11.41 7.31 22.18
CA HIS A 399 -12.54 7.22 23.09
C HIS A 399 -13.34 5.93 22.85
N ASN A 400 -13.69 5.63 21.60
CA ASN A 400 -14.44 4.42 21.24
C ASN A 400 -13.72 3.15 21.72
N ARG A 401 -12.41 3.02 21.49
CA ARG A 401 -11.65 1.85 21.93
C ARG A 401 -11.57 1.72 23.43
N LEU A 402 -11.35 2.82 24.15
CA LEU A 402 -11.34 2.80 25.62
C LEU A 402 -12.70 2.38 26.17
N CYS A 403 -13.77 2.95 25.61
CA CYS A 403 -15.15 2.56 25.90
C CYS A 403 -15.39 1.06 25.66
N GLU A 404 -15.01 0.52 24.50
CA GLU A 404 -15.16 -0.90 24.19
C GLU A 404 -14.41 -1.83 25.16
N GLN A 405 -13.28 -1.38 25.71
CA GLN A 405 -12.50 -2.15 26.68
C GLN A 405 -12.97 -1.96 28.14
N GLY A 406 -14.04 -1.19 28.36
CA GLY A 406 -14.58 -0.92 29.70
C GLY A 406 -13.71 0.04 30.51
N ILE A 407 -13.00 0.94 29.84
CA ILE A 407 -12.14 1.95 30.46
C ILE A 407 -12.79 3.32 30.33
N ASP A 408 -13.32 3.83 31.44
CA ASP A 408 -13.99 5.13 31.50
C ASP A 408 -12.97 6.26 31.75
N ILE A 409 -12.03 6.42 30.82
CA ILE A 409 -10.99 7.46 30.85
C ILE A 409 -11.07 8.27 29.58
N GLU A 410 -11.20 9.59 29.74
CA GLU A 410 -11.16 10.49 28.59
C GLU A 410 -9.72 10.61 28.04
N PRO A 411 -9.53 10.35 26.73
CA PRO A 411 -8.23 10.51 26.08
C PRO A 411 -7.85 11.99 26.01
N GLN A 412 -6.56 12.27 25.89
CA GLN A 412 -6.05 13.63 25.68
C GLN A 412 -5.12 13.69 24.49
N ILE A 413 -5.28 14.73 23.66
CA ILE A 413 -4.38 14.99 22.52
C ILE A 413 -3.82 16.40 22.63
N LEU A 414 -2.50 16.54 22.63
CA LEU A 414 -1.82 17.84 22.63
C LEU A 414 -1.10 18.05 21.30
N VAL A 415 -1.48 19.09 20.56
CA VAL A 415 -0.74 19.56 19.39
C VAL A 415 0.24 20.64 19.84
N ILE A 416 1.53 20.33 19.81
CA ILE A 416 2.61 21.20 20.26
C ILE A 416 3.18 21.96 19.07
N THR A 417 3.13 23.29 19.15
CA THR A 417 3.59 24.18 18.08
C THR A 417 4.23 25.44 18.68
N ARG A 418 4.74 26.34 17.84
CA ARG A 418 5.39 27.57 18.28
C ARG A 418 4.39 28.63 18.74
N LEU A 419 4.71 29.33 19.83
CA LEU A 419 4.05 30.59 20.20
C LEU A 419 4.67 31.75 19.43
N ILE A 420 3.84 32.50 18.70
CA ILE A 420 4.25 33.67 17.91
C ILE A 420 3.55 34.90 18.51
N PRO A 421 4.25 35.74 19.30
CA PRO A 421 3.66 36.94 19.90
C PRO A 421 3.08 37.90 18.86
N ASN A 422 3.78 38.13 17.76
CA ASN A 422 3.31 38.96 16.65
C ASN A 422 2.46 38.12 15.68
N ALA A 423 1.28 37.71 16.15
CA ALA A 423 0.42 36.73 15.48
C ALA A 423 -0.39 37.27 14.28
N GLN A 424 -0.23 38.55 13.88
CA GLN A 424 -0.89 39.15 12.71
C GLN A 424 -2.42 38.92 12.64
N GLY A 425 -3.12 38.98 13.79
CA GLY A 425 -4.57 38.78 13.86
C GLY A 425 -5.03 37.32 14.01
N THR A 426 -4.09 36.37 14.12
CA THR A 426 -4.35 34.95 14.40
C THR A 426 -4.33 34.65 15.92
N SER A 427 -4.73 33.43 16.30
CA SER A 427 -4.62 32.93 17.68
C SER A 427 -3.22 32.43 18.06
N CYS A 428 -2.21 32.56 17.19
CA CYS A 428 -0.88 31.98 17.41
C CYS A 428 -0.10 32.58 18.59
N ASN A 429 -0.58 33.68 19.18
CA ASN A 429 -0.05 34.28 20.42
C ASN A 429 -0.65 33.67 21.70
N GLN A 430 -1.68 32.83 21.59
CA GLN A 430 -2.32 32.18 22.74
C GLN A 430 -1.57 30.88 23.08
N SER A 431 -1.16 30.74 24.34
CA SER A 431 -0.40 29.57 24.80
C SER A 431 -1.21 28.26 24.75
N MET A 432 -2.53 28.33 24.86
CA MET A 432 -3.41 27.17 24.81
C MET A 432 -4.70 27.51 24.06
N GLU A 433 -5.11 26.64 23.15
CA GLU A 433 -6.33 26.78 22.35
C GLU A 433 -7.03 25.41 22.20
N PRO A 434 -8.31 25.25 22.62
CA PRO A 434 -9.08 24.03 22.36
C PRO A 434 -9.32 23.82 20.86
N ILE A 435 -9.28 22.57 20.40
CA ILE A 435 -9.55 22.24 18.99
C ILE A 435 -11.05 22.07 18.77
N VAL A 436 -11.62 22.82 17.83
CA VAL A 436 -13.03 22.78 17.45
C VAL A 436 -13.38 21.42 16.85
N GLY A 437 -14.47 20.83 17.32
CA GLY A 437 -14.90 19.49 16.91
C GLY A 437 -14.21 18.35 17.67
N ALA A 438 -13.38 18.67 18.67
CA ALA A 438 -12.81 17.73 19.62
C ALA A 438 -13.15 18.17 21.07
N ASN A 439 -13.25 17.21 21.99
CA ASN A 439 -13.64 17.44 23.38
C ASN A 439 -12.44 17.63 24.32
N HIS A 440 -11.34 16.93 24.04
CA HIS A 440 -10.17 16.81 24.90
C HIS A 440 -8.84 17.07 24.18
N ALA A 441 -8.90 17.56 22.93
CA ALA A 441 -7.74 17.95 22.17
C ALA A 441 -7.45 19.45 22.24
N LYS A 442 -6.17 19.81 22.36
CA LYS A 442 -5.72 21.20 22.54
C LYS A 442 -4.44 21.48 21.75
N ILE A 443 -4.33 22.70 21.24
CA ILE A 443 -3.08 23.25 20.72
C ILE A 443 -2.35 23.93 21.87
N ILE A 444 -1.10 23.54 22.10
CA ILE A 444 -0.19 24.12 23.10
C ILE A 444 0.96 24.81 22.38
N ARG A 445 1.16 26.09 22.69
CA ARG A 445 2.17 26.92 22.02
C ARG A 445 3.30 27.27 22.94
N VAL A 446 4.51 26.90 22.54
CA VAL A 446 5.74 27.15 23.30
C VAL A 446 6.61 28.14 22.52
N PRO A 447 7.09 29.23 23.14
CA PRO A 447 7.85 30.26 22.44
C PRO A 447 9.25 29.75 22.05
N PHE A 448 9.73 30.21 20.89
CA PHE A 448 11.16 30.16 20.61
C PHE A 448 11.88 31.26 21.39
N ARG A 449 13.10 30.95 21.83
CA ARG A 449 13.94 31.88 22.57
C ARG A 449 15.34 31.94 22.00
N ASN A 450 15.88 33.15 21.91
CA ASN A 450 17.26 33.37 21.52
C ASN A 450 18.26 32.86 22.60
N PRO A 451 19.57 32.86 22.34
CA PRO A 451 20.57 32.43 23.33
C PRO A 451 20.53 33.22 24.65
N ALA A 452 20.08 34.49 24.63
CA ALA A 452 19.88 35.30 25.84
C ALA A 452 18.62 34.91 26.65
N GLY A 453 17.74 34.07 26.09
CA GLY A 453 16.50 33.63 26.72
C GLY A 453 15.28 34.51 26.44
N GLU A 454 15.42 35.52 25.60
CA GLU A 454 14.34 36.40 25.19
C GLU A 454 13.46 35.70 24.15
N ILE A 455 12.15 35.95 24.19
CA ILE A 455 11.20 35.37 23.25
C ILE A 455 11.39 36.01 21.87
N THR A 456 11.50 35.20 20.82
CA THR A 456 11.54 35.69 19.44
C THR A 456 10.12 36.02 18.96
N PRO A 457 9.76 37.30 18.76
CA PRO A 457 8.36 37.71 18.62
C PRO A 457 7.78 37.51 17.21
N HIS A 458 8.64 37.47 16.18
CA HIS A 458 8.27 37.39 14.78
C HIS A 458 8.29 35.94 14.26
N TRP A 459 7.54 35.67 13.20
CA TRP A 459 7.59 34.39 12.50
C TRP A 459 9.00 34.10 11.94
N ILE A 460 9.35 32.82 11.90
CA ILE A 460 10.62 32.32 11.36
C ILE A 460 10.27 31.21 10.37
N SER A 461 10.86 31.27 9.19
CA SER A 461 10.70 30.25 8.16
C SER A 461 11.12 28.87 8.66
N ARG A 462 10.44 27.83 8.20
CA ARG A 462 10.76 26.41 8.41
C ARG A 462 12.20 26.06 8.04
N PHE A 463 12.81 26.81 7.13
CA PHE A 463 14.21 26.63 6.73
C PHE A 463 15.23 27.24 7.72
N HIS A 464 14.79 28.08 8.65
CA HIS A 464 15.68 28.87 9.53
C HIS A 464 15.49 28.58 11.03
N LEU A 465 14.52 27.73 11.40
CA LEU A 465 14.17 27.49 12.81
C LEU A 465 15.13 26.57 13.58
N TRP A 466 16.10 25.95 12.91
CA TRP A 466 16.93 24.88 13.47
C TRP A 466 17.65 25.22 14.78
N PRO A 467 18.20 26.44 14.98
CA PRO A 467 18.86 26.81 16.23
C PRO A 467 17.94 26.78 17.47
N TYR A 468 16.64 26.97 17.28
CA TYR A 468 15.68 27.12 18.38
C TYR A 468 15.11 25.78 18.85
N LEU A 469 15.22 24.74 18.02
CA LEU A 469 14.46 23.50 18.17
C LEU A 469 14.82 22.72 19.44
N GLU A 470 16.10 22.63 19.79
CA GLU A 470 16.54 21.88 20.98
C GLU A 470 15.96 22.49 22.27
N ARG A 471 16.01 23.82 22.39
CA ARG A 471 15.44 24.53 23.54
C ARG A 471 13.91 24.43 23.55
N PHE A 472 13.28 24.55 22.39
CA PHE A 472 11.84 24.39 22.23
C PHE A 472 11.37 23.02 22.74
N VAL A 473 12.10 21.93 22.46
CA VAL A 473 11.77 20.59 22.96
C VAL A 473 11.85 20.52 24.48
N VAL A 474 12.91 21.09 25.07
CA VAL A 474 13.08 21.11 26.54
C VAL A 474 11.97 21.89 27.24
N GLU A 475 11.52 23.01 26.66
CA GLU A 475 10.40 23.79 27.20
C GLU A 475 9.06 23.07 26.96
N SER A 476 8.88 22.46 25.79
CA SER A 476 7.68 21.68 25.45
C SER A 476 7.47 20.47 26.35
N GLU A 477 8.54 19.74 26.68
CA GLU A 477 8.47 18.61 27.61
C GLU A 477 7.87 19.02 28.96
N LYS A 478 8.27 20.18 29.50
CA LYS A 478 7.76 20.67 30.78
C LYS A 478 6.27 20.96 30.71
N GLU A 479 5.82 21.63 29.66
CA GLU A 479 4.41 21.94 29.43
C GLU A 479 3.58 20.66 29.24
N ILE A 480 4.07 19.71 28.43
CA ILE A 480 3.41 18.42 28.20
C ILE A 480 3.21 17.67 29.52
N LEU A 481 4.26 17.52 30.32
CA LEU A 481 4.19 16.80 31.60
C LEU A 481 3.32 17.54 32.61
N ALA A 482 3.31 18.88 32.61
CA ALA A 482 2.45 19.67 33.47
C ALA A 482 0.96 19.50 33.13
N ILE A 483 0.62 19.42 31.84
CA ILE A 483 -0.77 19.28 31.38
C ILE A 483 -1.27 17.84 31.52
N LEU A 484 -0.48 16.85 31.11
CA LEU A 484 -0.88 15.44 31.13
C LEU A 484 -0.76 14.80 32.52
N GLY A 485 0.10 15.34 33.39
CA GLY A 485 0.45 14.75 34.69
C GLY A 485 1.25 13.44 34.60
N THR A 486 1.53 12.96 33.39
CA THR A 486 2.30 11.75 33.09
C THR A 486 2.96 11.92 31.72
N ARG A 487 3.83 10.98 31.35
CA ARG A 487 4.37 10.92 29.98
C ARG A 487 3.27 10.56 28.97
N PRO A 488 3.37 11.02 27.71
CA PRO A 488 2.48 10.57 26.65
C PRO A 488 2.70 9.08 26.33
N ASP A 489 1.71 8.46 25.70
CA ASP A 489 1.77 7.07 25.25
C ASP A 489 2.25 6.96 23.79
N LEU A 490 2.03 8.02 23.01
CA LEU A 490 2.45 8.14 21.61
C LEU A 490 2.90 9.58 21.31
N ILE A 491 4.01 9.71 20.59
CA ILE A 491 4.47 10.98 20.03
C ILE A 491 4.46 10.87 18.50
N ILE A 492 3.81 11.83 17.83
CA ILE A 492 3.72 11.92 16.37
C ILE A 492 4.48 13.16 15.90
N GLY A 493 5.58 12.96 15.18
CA GLY A 493 6.29 14.03 14.48
C GLY A 493 5.65 14.33 13.13
N ASN A 494 5.62 15.62 12.77
CA ASN A 494 5.16 16.06 11.45
C ASN A 494 6.22 16.94 10.80
N TYR A 495 6.56 16.64 9.54
CA TYR A 495 7.61 17.32 8.78
C TYR A 495 8.99 17.23 9.44
N SER A 496 10.03 17.79 8.82
CA SER A 496 11.43 17.64 9.26
C SER A 496 11.66 18.14 10.70
N ASP A 497 11.13 19.30 11.05
CA ASP A 497 11.30 19.93 12.38
C ASP A 497 10.49 19.24 13.47
N GLY A 498 9.22 18.90 13.19
CA GLY A 498 8.38 18.15 14.11
C GLY A 498 8.87 16.71 14.31
N ASN A 499 9.37 16.05 13.26
CA ASN A 499 9.99 14.72 13.36
C ASN A 499 11.27 14.75 14.19
N LEU A 500 12.10 15.78 14.06
CA LEU A 500 13.30 15.92 14.89
C LEU A 500 12.94 16.26 16.34
N ALA A 501 11.96 17.14 16.57
CA ALA A 501 11.46 17.43 17.91
C ALA A 501 10.87 16.18 18.58
N ALA A 502 10.08 15.40 17.83
CA ALA A 502 9.54 14.12 18.28
C ALA A 502 10.65 13.12 18.61
N THR A 503 11.73 13.08 17.83
CA THR A 503 12.91 12.24 18.08
C THR A 503 13.57 12.56 19.42
N LEU A 504 13.81 13.84 19.69
CA LEU A 504 14.43 14.27 20.95
C LEU A 504 13.53 13.99 22.16
N LEU A 505 12.22 14.21 22.00
CA LEU A 505 11.24 14.01 23.07
C LEU A 505 11.00 12.51 23.34
N SER A 506 10.91 11.69 22.31
CA SER A 506 10.67 10.24 22.41
C SER A 506 11.84 9.51 23.07
N GLU A 507 13.09 9.89 22.76
CA GLU A 507 14.27 9.33 23.41
C GLU A 507 14.30 9.66 24.90
N LYS A 508 13.96 10.90 25.25
CA LYS A 508 13.98 11.37 26.63
C LYS A 508 12.88 10.75 27.48
N LEU A 509 11.65 10.69 26.96
CA LEU A 509 10.48 10.17 27.68
C LEU A 509 10.31 8.64 27.53
N LYS A 510 11.08 8.01 26.64
CA LYS A 510 10.99 6.59 26.26
C LYS A 510 9.59 6.20 25.78
N VAL A 511 9.06 6.98 24.85
CA VAL A 511 7.69 6.85 24.30
C VAL A 511 7.75 6.36 22.85
N THR A 512 6.74 5.63 22.40
CA THR A 512 6.62 5.20 20.99
C THR A 512 6.55 6.43 20.08
N GLN A 513 7.33 6.41 18.99
CA GLN A 513 7.41 7.51 18.03
C GLN A 513 6.87 7.10 16.66
N CYS A 514 5.95 7.90 16.14
CA CYS A 514 5.51 7.89 14.76
C CYS A 514 6.04 9.13 14.03
N ASN A 515 6.50 8.99 12.80
CA ASN A 515 6.82 10.13 11.94
C ASN A 515 5.89 10.18 10.72
N ILE A 516 5.49 11.39 10.35
CA ILE A 516 4.79 11.71 9.11
C ILE A 516 5.61 12.80 8.41
N ALA A 517 6.14 12.52 7.22
CA ALA A 517 6.98 13.51 6.52
C ALA A 517 6.16 14.67 5.97
N HIS A 518 4.96 14.42 5.45
CA HIS A 518 4.16 15.33 4.59
C HIS A 518 4.83 15.67 3.26
N ALA A 519 6.11 16.05 3.30
CA ALA A 519 6.97 16.24 2.15
C ALA A 519 8.44 16.05 2.58
N LEU A 520 9.27 15.55 1.66
CA LEU A 520 10.73 15.56 1.80
C LEU A 520 11.33 16.53 0.79
N GLU A 521 11.94 17.62 1.25
CA GLU A 521 12.36 18.71 0.36
C GLU A 521 13.43 18.28 -0.66
N LYS A 522 14.21 17.24 -0.37
CA LYS A 522 15.24 16.72 -1.28
C LYS A 522 14.71 16.32 -2.66
N THR A 523 13.47 15.82 -2.75
CA THR A 523 12.84 15.46 -4.03
C THR A 523 12.14 16.62 -4.71
N LYS A 524 11.76 17.66 -3.96
CA LYS A 524 11.13 18.87 -4.50
C LYS A 524 12.15 19.81 -5.13
N TYR A 525 13.37 19.85 -4.60
CA TYR A 525 14.47 20.66 -5.13
C TYR A 525 15.51 19.76 -5.80
N LEU A 526 15.48 19.71 -7.14
CA LEU A 526 16.34 18.83 -7.92
C LEU A 526 17.83 19.09 -7.66
N TYR A 527 18.60 18.01 -7.43
CA TYR A 527 20.03 18.06 -7.11
C TYR A 527 20.38 18.91 -5.87
N SER A 528 19.41 19.17 -4.99
CA SER A 528 19.62 19.96 -3.77
C SER A 528 20.63 19.35 -2.81
N ASP A 529 20.84 18.03 -2.84
CA ASP A 529 21.89 17.34 -2.10
C ASP A 529 23.29 17.56 -2.70
N LEU A 530 23.44 17.46 -4.02
CA LEU A 530 24.71 17.72 -4.71
C LEU A 530 25.11 19.20 -4.67
N TYR A 531 24.14 20.10 -4.83
CA TYR A 531 24.34 21.56 -4.85
C TYR A 531 23.87 22.24 -3.57
N TRP A 532 23.90 21.53 -2.45
CA TRP A 532 23.42 22.03 -1.16
C TRP A 532 24.05 23.37 -0.77
N LYS A 533 25.35 23.54 -1.03
CA LYS A 533 26.09 24.78 -0.74
C LYS A 533 25.52 26.02 -1.42
N ASN A 534 25.03 25.89 -2.65
CA ASN A 534 24.44 26.99 -3.40
C ASN A 534 23.07 27.39 -2.84
N ASN A 535 22.40 26.44 -2.18
CA ASN A 535 21.07 26.57 -1.62
C ASN A 535 21.09 26.90 -0.12
N GLU A 536 22.24 26.77 0.54
CA GLU A 536 22.36 26.79 1.99
C GLU A 536 21.89 28.11 2.61
N ALA A 537 22.25 29.25 2.00
CA ALA A 537 21.89 30.58 2.51
C ALA A 537 20.37 30.83 2.55
N ASN A 538 19.60 30.15 1.69
CA ASN A 538 18.15 30.34 1.59
C ASN A 538 17.36 29.24 2.31
N TYR A 539 17.86 28.00 2.28
CA TYR A 539 17.09 26.82 2.67
C TYR A 539 17.70 26.01 3.81
N ASN A 540 18.98 26.20 4.13
CA ASN A 540 19.73 25.41 5.13
C ASN A 540 19.52 23.89 4.99
N PHE A 541 19.60 23.38 3.76
CA PHE A 541 19.39 21.95 3.47
C PHE A 541 20.35 21.04 4.22
N SER A 542 21.55 21.51 4.61
CA SER A 542 22.43 20.73 5.48
C SER A 542 21.77 20.35 6.80
N CYS A 543 21.06 21.27 7.45
CA CYS A 543 20.32 20.99 8.68
C CYS A 543 19.13 20.08 8.40
N GLN A 544 18.35 20.39 7.37
CA GLN A 544 17.12 19.68 7.08
C GLN A 544 17.37 18.21 6.71
N PHE A 545 18.29 17.92 5.77
CA PHE A 545 18.57 16.55 5.35
C PHE A 545 19.23 15.73 6.47
N THR A 546 20.02 16.38 7.34
CA THR A 546 20.55 15.75 8.55
C THR A 546 19.40 15.40 9.52
N ALA A 547 18.47 16.33 9.75
CA ALA A 547 17.30 16.13 10.61
C ALA A 547 16.40 15.00 10.09
N ASP A 548 16.13 14.97 8.78
CA ASP A 548 15.34 13.93 8.13
C ASP A 548 15.96 12.55 8.34
N LEU A 549 17.27 12.41 8.08
CA LEU A 549 18.02 11.16 8.24
C LEU A 549 18.00 10.65 9.68
N ILE A 550 18.22 11.54 10.64
CA ILE A 550 18.15 11.19 12.06
C ILE A 550 16.74 10.68 12.38
N SER A 551 15.74 11.47 12.01
CA SER A 551 14.37 11.21 12.44
C SER A 551 13.78 9.96 11.80
N MET A 552 14.03 9.71 10.50
CA MET A 552 13.52 8.50 9.81
C MET A 552 14.14 7.20 10.38
N ASN A 553 15.37 7.27 10.89
CA ASN A 553 16.04 6.13 11.49
C ASN A 553 15.66 5.92 12.96
N THR A 554 15.34 6.99 13.70
CA THR A 554 14.88 6.87 15.09
C THR A 554 13.42 6.42 15.22
N ALA A 555 12.55 6.78 14.27
CA ALA A 555 11.13 6.45 14.34
C ALA A 555 10.85 4.95 14.56
N ASP A 556 9.90 4.64 15.46
CA ASP A 556 9.46 3.26 15.66
C ASP A 556 8.66 2.78 14.44
N PHE A 557 7.84 3.68 13.88
CA PHE A 557 7.15 3.50 12.59
C PHE A 557 6.96 4.83 11.86
N ILE A 558 6.80 4.73 10.54
CA ILE A 558 6.59 5.85 9.63
C ILE A 558 5.25 5.65 8.93
N ILE A 559 4.43 6.69 8.92
CA ILE A 559 3.21 6.75 8.12
C ILE A 559 3.49 7.56 6.86
N THR A 560 3.15 6.98 5.71
CA THR A 560 3.11 7.68 4.43
C THR A 560 1.68 7.70 3.91
N SER A 561 1.37 8.68 3.06
CA SER A 561 0.03 8.80 2.48
C SER A 561 -0.15 7.90 1.26
N THR A 562 0.96 7.58 0.57
CA THR A 562 1.01 6.80 -0.69
C THR A 562 2.21 5.85 -0.72
N PHE A 563 2.18 4.91 -1.66
CA PHE A 563 3.30 4.02 -1.97
C PHE A 563 4.46 4.77 -2.64
N GLN A 564 4.14 5.71 -3.53
CA GLN A 564 5.05 6.58 -4.27
C GLN A 564 5.91 7.41 -3.32
N GLU A 565 5.37 7.83 -2.19
CA GLU A 565 6.14 8.50 -1.13
C GLU A 565 7.29 7.62 -0.63
N ILE A 566 7.12 6.29 -0.58
CA ILE A 566 8.15 5.35 -0.15
C ILE A 566 9.09 4.97 -1.31
N ALA A 567 8.55 4.32 -2.34
CA ALA A 567 9.32 3.59 -3.37
C ALA A 567 9.00 4.00 -4.81
N GLY A 568 8.31 5.14 -4.99
CA GLY A 568 8.09 5.69 -6.30
C GLY A 568 7.25 4.79 -7.21
N ASN A 569 7.62 4.75 -8.48
CA ASN A 569 7.04 3.87 -9.49
C ASN A 569 8.13 3.33 -10.44
N ALA A 570 7.73 2.69 -11.54
CA ALA A 570 8.69 2.09 -12.48
C ALA A 570 9.64 3.11 -13.13
N ASP A 571 9.23 4.38 -13.22
CA ASP A 571 9.90 5.43 -13.98
C ASP A 571 10.43 6.58 -13.09
N SER A 572 10.12 6.57 -11.79
CA SER A 572 10.51 7.63 -10.85
C SER A 572 10.80 7.08 -9.45
N ILE A 573 11.84 7.64 -8.82
CA ILE A 573 12.27 7.25 -7.47
C ILE A 573 11.29 7.77 -6.40
N GLY A 574 11.10 6.99 -5.34
CA GLY A 574 10.30 7.40 -4.19
C GLY A 574 10.93 8.54 -3.37
N GLN A 575 10.12 9.22 -2.56
CA GLN A 575 10.63 10.30 -1.72
C GLN A 575 11.60 9.77 -0.66
N TYR A 576 11.20 8.75 0.10
CA TYR A 576 12.09 8.08 1.05
C TYR A 576 13.21 7.29 0.35
N GLU A 577 12.91 6.59 -0.75
CA GLU A 577 13.92 5.89 -1.56
C GLU A 577 15.06 6.82 -2.00
N SER A 578 14.77 8.10 -2.27
CA SER A 578 15.80 9.07 -2.61
C SER A 578 16.83 9.31 -1.49
N TYR A 579 16.51 8.98 -0.24
CA TYR A 579 17.42 9.05 0.92
C TYR A 579 18.18 7.74 1.14
N SER A 580 17.91 6.65 0.40
CA SER A 580 18.63 5.38 0.54
C SER A 580 20.12 5.56 0.25
N THR A 581 20.47 6.36 -0.75
CA THR A 581 21.86 6.70 -1.06
C THR A 581 21.95 8.09 -1.67
N PHE A 582 22.75 8.97 -1.07
CA PHE A 582 23.05 10.28 -1.63
C PHE A 582 24.34 10.86 -1.03
N THR A 583 24.79 12.01 -1.54
CA THR A 583 25.97 12.69 -1.02
C THR A 583 25.73 14.19 -0.91
N MET A 584 26.27 14.78 0.16
CA MET A 584 26.38 16.23 0.33
C MET A 584 27.87 16.57 0.29
N PRO A 585 28.42 16.97 -0.88
CA PRO A 585 29.85 17.16 -1.07
C PRO A 585 30.47 18.07 0.01
N ASP A 586 31.62 17.66 0.54
CA ASP A 586 32.36 18.30 1.65
C ASP A 586 31.64 18.33 3.02
N LEU A 587 30.50 17.66 3.15
CA LEU A 587 29.78 17.50 4.42
C LEU A 587 29.79 16.03 4.87
N TYR A 588 29.02 15.16 4.19
CA TYR A 588 29.03 13.71 4.40
C TYR A 588 28.42 12.97 3.20
N ARG A 589 28.57 11.64 3.19
CA ARG A 589 27.96 10.75 2.20
C ARG A 589 27.14 9.68 2.90
N VAL A 590 25.95 9.42 2.39
CA VAL A 590 24.98 8.44 2.88
C VAL A 590 25.01 7.25 1.94
N VAL A 591 25.54 6.13 2.42
CA VAL A 591 25.65 4.88 1.64
C VAL A 591 24.41 4.00 1.82
N SER A 592 23.84 4.00 3.02
CA SER A 592 22.58 3.34 3.35
C SER A 592 21.85 4.21 4.36
N GLY A 593 20.98 5.09 3.86
CA GLY A 593 20.25 6.05 4.68
C GLY A 593 18.90 5.53 5.18
N ILE A 594 18.19 4.81 4.32
CA ILE A 594 16.89 4.18 4.62
C ILE A 594 16.65 3.02 3.66
N ASP A 595 16.00 1.97 4.14
CA ASP A 595 15.56 0.84 3.32
C ASP A 595 14.04 0.95 3.08
N VAL A 596 13.62 0.97 1.82
CA VAL A 596 12.19 1.02 1.44
C VAL A 596 11.43 -0.23 1.88
N PHE A 597 12.13 -1.34 2.12
CA PHE A 597 11.56 -2.57 2.66
C PHE A 597 11.52 -2.61 4.19
N ASP A 598 12.01 -1.57 4.88
CA ASP A 598 12.01 -1.54 6.33
C ASP A 598 10.57 -1.69 6.84
N PRO A 599 10.31 -2.65 7.75
CA PRO A 599 8.97 -2.90 8.25
C PRO A 599 8.43 -1.75 9.11
N LYS A 600 9.14 -0.64 9.31
CA LYS A 600 8.61 0.56 9.94
C LYS A 600 7.65 1.34 9.02
N PHE A 601 7.73 1.16 7.70
CA PHE A 601 6.87 1.89 6.74
C PHE A 601 5.45 1.31 6.68
N ASN A 602 4.46 2.19 6.84
CA ASN A 602 3.04 1.85 6.70
C ASN A 602 2.30 2.93 5.90
N ILE A 603 1.56 2.52 4.87
CA ILE A 603 0.70 3.43 4.11
C ILE A 603 -0.62 3.58 4.84
N VAL A 604 -0.88 4.78 5.35
CA VAL A 604 -2.15 5.16 5.97
C VAL A 604 -2.61 6.46 5.33
N SER A 605 -3.40 6.32 4.28
CA SER A 605 -3.87 7.46 3.49
C SER A 605 -4.89 8.28 4.29
N PRO A 606 -4.74 9.63 4.34
CA PRO A 606 -5.73 10.50 4.96
C PRO A 606 -6.99 10.61 4.09
N GLY A 607 -7.98 11.39 4.55
CA GLY A 607 -9.22 11.61 3.81
C GLY A 607 -9.67 13.06 3.76
N ALA A 608 -10.89 13.26 3.24
CA ALA A 608 -11.62 14.51 3.36
C ALA A 608 -12.57 14.45 4.57
N ASP A 609 -12.82 15.60 5.21
CA ASP A 609 -13.80 15.70 6.29
C ASP A 609 -15.22 15.48 5.71
N PRO A 610 -15.91 14.37 6.08
CA PRO A 610 -17.21 14.02 5.52
C PRO A 610 -18.35 14.98 5.91
N HIS A 611 -18.13 15.87 6.89
CA HIS A 611 -19.09 16.91 7.23
C HIS A 611 -18.98 18.14 6.33
N ILE A 612 -17.83 18.33 5.67
CA ILE A 612 -17.56 19.48 4.81
C ILE A 612 -17.60 19.08 3.34
N PHE A 613 -16.95 17.97 3.00
CA PHE A 613 -16.85 17.43 1.66
C PHE A 613 -17.65 16.13 1.59
N PHE A 614 -18.76 16.19 0.88
CA PHE A 614 -19.70 15.08 0.71
C PHE A 614 -20.35 15.18 -0.67
N PRO A 615 -20.89 14.07 -1.20
CA PRO A 615 -21.45 14.03 -2.55
C PRO A 615 -22.50 15.12 -2.80
N TYR A 616 -22.39 15.83 -3.92
CA TYR A 616 -23.34 16.87 -4.34
C TYR A 616 -24.80 16.38 -4.40
N THR A 617 -25.01 15.06 -4.52
CA THR A 617 -26.32 14.40 -4.55
C THR A 617 -27.03 14.37 -3.19
N ARG A 618 -26.34 14.58 -2.07
CA ARG A 618 -26.93 14.71 -0.73
C ARG A 618 -27.56 16.09 -0.56
N ARG A 619 -28.76 16.27 -1.11
CA ARG A 619 -29.46 17.57 -1.17
C ARG A 619 -29.83 18.14 0.19
N ASP A 620 -30.17 17.29 1.16
CA ASP A 620 -30.62 17.72 2.48
C ASP A 620 -29.50 18.34 3.33
N ASP A 621 -28.24 18.04 3.01
CA ASP A 621 -27.07 18.56 3.73
C ASP A 621 -26.48 19.81 3.06
N ARG A 622 -27.05 20.30 1.95
CA ARG A 622 -26.51 21.41 1.14
C ARG A 622 -26.70 22.76 1.84
N LEU A 623 -25.67 23.60 1.79
CA LEU A 623 -25.70 24.96 2.33
C LEU A 623 -26.32 25.94 1.32
N THR A 624 -27.61 25.76 1.02
CA THR A 624 -28.31 26.52 -0.04
C THR A 624 -28.38 28.03 0.20
N GLU A 625 -28.32 28.46 1.46
CA GLU A 625 -28.21 29.87 1.86
C GLU A 625 -26.94 30.58 1.35
N LEU A 626 -25.89 29.83 1.02
CA LEU A 626 -24.64 30.37 0.47
C LEU A 626 -24.67 30.48 -1.07
N HIS A 627 -25.73 30.00 -1.74
CA HIS A 627 -25.74 29.90 -3.21
C HIS A 627 -25.72 31.25 -3.90
N ASP A 628 -26.35 32.27 -3.33
CA ASP A 628 -26.33 33.64 -3.87
C ASP A 628 -24.92 34.24 -3.76
N GLU A 629 -24.26 34.09 -2.60
CA GLU A 629 -22.87 34.51 -2.39
C GLU A 629 -21.92 33.78 -3.35
N ILE A 630 -22.07 32.47 -3.50
CA ILE A 630 -21.23 31.66 -4.41
C ILE A 630 -21.47 32.07 -5.87
N ASN A 631 -22.72 32.34 -6.26
CA ASN A 631 -23.03 32.88 -7.59
C ASN A 631 -22.31 34.21 -7.82
N ASP A 632 -22.37 35.13 -6.86
CA ASP A 632 -21.71 36.44 -6.96
C ASP A 632 -20.18 36.31 -7.00
N LEU A 633 -19.59 35.37 -6.26
CA LEU A 633 -18.15 35.11 -6.30
C LEU A 633 -17.70 34.65 -7.69
N ILE A 634 -18.46 33.75 -8.34
CA ILE A 634 -18.09 33.13 -9.61
C ILE A 634 -18.48 34.01 -10.81
N PHE A 635 -19.69 34.57 -10.80
CA PHE A 635 -20.30 35.25 -11.94
C PHE A 635 -20.53 36.75 -11.72
N GLY A 636 -20.25 37.27 -10.53
CA GLY A 636 -20.44 38.68 -10.22
C GLY A 636 -19.44 39.60 -10.93
N THR A 637 -19.78 40.89 -10.97
CA THR A 637 -18.98 41.94 -11.61
C THR A 637 -17.99 42.62 -10.68
N ASP A 638 -17.97 42.25 -9.39
CA ASP A 638 -17.00 42.77 -8.44
C ASP A 638 -15.60 42.22 -8.74
N LEU A 639 -14.63 43.12 -8.73
CA LEU A 639 -13.22 42.89 -9.05
C LEU A 639 -12.30 43.28 -7.87
N ASP A 640 -12.83 43.67 -6.71
CA ASP A 640 -12.04 44.18 -5.58
C ASP A 640 -11.02 43.16 -5.03
N MET A 641 -11.17 41.86 -5.34
CA MET A 641 -10.16 40.81 -5.11
C MET A 641 -10.21 39.74 -6.21
N ALA A 642 -10.67 40.12 -7.41
CA ALA A 642 -10.91 39.20 -8.51
C ALA A 642 -10.50 39.82 -9.85
N ARG A 643 -10.22 38.97 -10.83
CA ARG A 643 -9.98 39.35 -12.21
C ARG A 643 -10.84 38.51 -13.16
N GLY A 644 -11.34 39.15 -14.21
CA GLY A 644 -12.18 38.55 -15.23
C GLY A 644 -13.65 38.42 -14.83
N ILE A 645 -14.51 38.43 -15.84
CA ILE A 645 -15.98 38.33 -15.74
C ILE A 645 -16.41 37.32 -16.81
N LEU A 646 -17.06 36.23 -16.39
CA LEU A 646 -17.48 35.18 -17.31
C LEU A 646 -18.63 35.68 -18.20
N VAL A 647 -18.38 35.80 -19.50
CA VAL A 647 -19.36 36.32 -20.47
C VAL A 647 -20.50 35.35 -20.72
N ASP A 648 -20.21 34.05 -20.69
CA ASP A 648 -21.19 32.98 -20.91
C ASP A 648 -21.31 32.10 -19.65
N PRO A 649 -22.20 32.45 -18.70
CA PRO A 649 -22.30 31.74 -17.42
C PRO A 649 -22.92 30.34 -17.53
N GLU A 650 -23.51 29.99 -18.68
CA GLU A 650 -24.13 28.68 -18.90
C GLU A 650 -23.11 27.57 -19.20
N LYS A 651 -21.88 27.94 -19.58
CA LYS A 651 -20.81 26.97 -19.80
C LYS A 651 -20.45 26.24 -18.50
N PRO A 652 -20.14 24.94 -18.57
CA PRO A 652 -19.51 24.23 -17.46
C PRO A 652 -18.25 24.93 -16.97
N LEU A 653 -17.96 24.76 -15.67
CA LEU A 653 -16.79 25.34 -15.03
C LEU A 653 -15.68 24.30 -14.91
N ILE A 654 -14.47 24.69 -15.31
CA ILE A 654 -13.23 24.04 -14.92
C ILE A 654 -12.74 24.74 -13.65
N PHE A 655 -12.59 24.00 -12.56
CA PHE A 655 -12.24 24.54 -11.27
C PHE A 655 -10.84 24.11 -10.84
N THR A 656 -10.08 25.04 -10.29
CA THR A 656 -8.84 24.72 -9.57
C THR A 656 -8.68 25.59 -8.32
N LEU A 657 -8.14 24.99 -7.28
CA LEU A 657 -7.91 25.61 -5.97
C LEU A 657 -6.53 25.16 -5.46
N SER A 658 -5.63 26.12 -5.25
CA SER A 658 -4.33 25.86 -4.65
C SER A 658 -3.68 27.16 -4.15
N ARG A 659 -2.51 27.06 -3.52
CA ARG A 659 -1.60 28.21 -3.41
C ARG A 659 -1.05 28.56 -4.79
N LEU A 660 -0.61 29.80 -4.95
CA LEU A 660 0.02 30.27 -6.18
C LEU A 660 1.54 30.22 -6.03
N ASP A 661 2.14 29.10 -6.41
CA ASP A 661 3.59 28.87 -6.43
C ASP A 661 3.99 28.13 -7.72
N HIS A 662 5.29 28.08 -8.03
CA HIS A 662 5.78 27.47 -9.28
C HIS A 662 5.41 25.98 -9.36
N ILE A 663 5.48 25.26 -8.25
CA ILE A 663 5.22 23.82 -8.21
C ILE A 663 3.73 23.53 -8.46
N LYS A 664 2.81 24.36 -7.95
CA LYS A 664 1.37 24.23 -8.22
C LYS A 664 0.99 24.55 -9.66
N ASN A 665 1.80 25.31 -10.39
CA ASN A 665 1.73 25.45 -11.84
C ASN A 665 0.36 25.93 -12.38
N ILE A 666 -0.31 26.81 -11.61
CA ILE A 666 -1.59 27.41 -12.02
C ILE A 666 -1.39 28.29 -13.26
N THR A 667 -0.30 29.03 -13.33
CA THR A 667 0.08 29.83 -14.51
C THR A 667 0.26 28.96 -15.76
N GLY A 668 0.93 27.82 -15.63
CA GLY A 668 1.06 26.85 -16.73
C GLY A 668 -0.31 26.35 -17.20
N PHE A 669 -1.23 26.06 -16.27
CA PHE A 669 -2.58 25.66 -16.66
C PHE A 669 -3.37 26.74 -17.40
N VAL A 670 -3.26 28.01 -16.98
CA VAL A 670 -3.86 29.15 -17.71
C VAL A 670 -3.28 29.26 -19.12
N GLU A 671 -1.97 29.04 -19.28
CA GLU A 671 -1.33 28.98 -20.60
C GLU A 671 -1.90 27.86 -21.47
N TRP A 672 -2.09 26.65 -20.93
CA TRP A 672 -2.68 25.52 -21.67
C TRP A 672 -4.12 25.81 -22.11
N TYR A 673 -4.93 26.41 -21.22
CA TYR A 673 -6.29 26.83 -21.51
C TYR A 673 -6.31 27.89 -22.62
N GLY A 674 -5.47 28.93 -22.50
CA GLY A 674 -5.36 30.00 -23.49
C GLY A 674 -5.00 29.51 -24.90
N GLN A 675 -4.13 28.49 -24.98
CA GLN A 675 -3.65 27.86 -26.21
C GLN A 675 -4.63 26.83 -26.82
N CYS A 676 -5.72 26.47 -26.15
CA CYS A 676 -6.64 25.43 -26.60
C CYS A 676 -8.03 26.02 -26.93
N PRO A 677 -8.29 26.43 -28.19
CA PRO A 677 -9.58 26.99 -28.60
C PRO A 677 -10.76 26.06 -28.33
N ASP A 678 -10.61 24.75 -28.54
CA ASP A 678 -11.68 23.77 -28.30
C ASP A 678 -12.06 23.69 -26.81
N LEU A 679 -11.09 23.77 -25.90
CA LEU A 679 -11.38 23.81 -24.46
C LEU A 679 -12.09 25.11 -24.06
N ARG A 680 -11.62 26.25 -24.59
CA ARG A 680 -12.21 27.59 -24.36
C ARG A 680 -13.65 27.69 -24.86
N GLU A 681 -13.94 27.06 -25.99
CA GLU A 681 -15.29 27.01 -26.54
C GLU A 681 -16.24 26.24 -25.60
N ARG A 682 -15.77 25.14 -25.00
CA ARG A 682 -16.60 24.22 -24.21
C ARG A 682 -16.83 24.62 -22.76
N ALA A 683 -15.88 25.30 -22.11
CA ALA A 683 -15.95 25.54 -20.67
C ALA A 683 -15.25 26.85 -20.25
N ASN A 684 -15.73 27.44 -19.15
CA ASN A 684 -15.08 28.56 -18.47
C ASN A 684 -14.08 28.07 -17.42
N LEU A 685 -13.08 28.87 -17.09
CA LEU A 685 -12.07 28.54 -16.09
C LEU A 685 -12.27 29.40 -14.82
N PHE A 686 -12.48 28.74 -13.68
CA PHE A 686 -12.59 29.37 -12.37
C PHE A 686 -11.40 28.96 -11.48
N ILE A 687 -10.67 29.94 -10.99
CA ILE A 687 -9.41 29.75 -10.26
C ILE A 687 -9.52 30.47 -8.91
N ILE A 688 -9.23 29.75 -7.84
CA ILE A 688 -8.99 30.34 -6.52
C ILE A 688 -7.53 30.08 -6.15
N SER A 689 -6.70 31.12 -6.20
CA SER A 689 -5.27 30.97 -5.95
C SER A 689 -4.60 32.31 -5.67
N GLY A 690 -3.78 32.35 -4.61
CA GLY A 690 -2.95 33.50 -4.24
C GLY A 690 -3.70 34.82 -4.09
N HIS A 691 -3.00 35.94 -4.30
CA HIS A 691 -3.56 37.30 -4.41
C HIS A 691 -3.65 37.74 -5.88
N VAL A 692 -4.59 38.62 -6.23
CA VAL A 692 -4.62 39.22 -7.57
C VAL A 692 -3.61 40.37 -7.70
N ASP A 693 -3.44 41.16 -6.63
CA ASP A 693 -2.50 42.28 -6.61
C ASP A 693 -1.14 41.83 -6.05
N PRO A 694 -0.03 41.94 -6.81
CA PRO A 694 1.29 41.54 -6.34
C PRO A 694 1.75 42.34 -5.10
N ALA A 695 1.26 43.57 -4.90
CA ALA A 695 1.61 44.39 -3.74
C ALA A 695 1.07 43.83 -2.42
N GLN A 696 0.09 42.93 -2.46
CA GLN A 696 -0.50 42.30 -1.27
C GLN A 696 0.23 41.03 -0.84
N SER A 697 1.05 40.44 -1.72
CA SER A 697 1.88 39.30 -1.36
C SER A 697 3.23 39.75 -0.79
N THR A 698 3.69 39.08 0.26
CA THR A 698 5.07 39.22 0.78
C THR A 698 6.00 38.10 0.31
N ASP A 699 5.48 37.15 -0.48
CA ASP A 699 6.23 36.00 -0.98
C ASP A 699 6.69 36.26 -2.42
N HIS A 700 7.99 36.17 -2.66
CA HIS A 700 8.57 36.52 -3.96
C HIS A 700 8.14 35.56 -5.07
N GLU A 701 8.00 34.26 -4.77
CA GLU A 701 7.57 33.26 -5.74
C GLU A 701 6.11 33.50 -6.14
N GLU A 702 5.23 33.76 -5.17
CA GLU A 702 3.85 34.15 -5.43
C GLU A 702 3.78 35.43 -6.28
N GLN A 703 4.55 36.48 -5.94
CA GLN A 703 4.61 37.72 -6.72
C GLN A 703 4.98 37.46 -8.19
N GLU A 704 6.01 36.65 -8.47
CA GLU A 704 6.39 36.29 -9.84
C GLU A 704 5.26 35.57 -10.57
N GLN A 705 4.58 34.63 -9.91
CA GLN A 705 3.45 33.91 -10.48
C GLN A 705 2.25 34.83 -10.74
N ILE A 706 1.98 35.83 -9.88
CA ILE A 706 0.95 36.85 -10.07
C ILE A 706 1.21 37.66 -11.35
N HIS A 707 2.45 38.14 -11.54
CA HIS A 707 2.81 38.88 -12.75
C HIS A 707 2.59 38.02 -14.00
N ARG A 708 3.02 36.75 -13.96
CA ARG A 708 2.83 35.82 -15.08
C ARG A 708 1.35 35.51 -15.35
N MET A 709 0.51 35.37 -14.32
CA MET A 709 -0.94 35.24 -14.48
C MET A 709 -1.51 36.43 -15.27
N HIS A 710 -1.14 37.65 -14.88
CA HIS A 710 -1.62 38.86 -15.55
C HIS A 710 -1.17 38.95 -17.01
N GLU A 711 0.11 38.61 -17.28
CA GLU A 711 0.67 38.55 -18.63
C GLU A 711 -0.07 37.55 -19.52
N LEU A 712 -0.32 36.34 -19.02
CA LEU A 712 -1.01 35.29 -19.77
C LEU A 712 -2.47 35.66 -20.07
N MET A 713 -3.19 36.21 -19.08
CA MET A 713 -4.57 36.65 -19.28
C MET A 713 -4.67 37.78 -20.32
N ASN A 714 -3.71 38.70 -20.33
CA ASN A 714 -3.61 39.74 -21.36
C ASN A 714 -3.25 39.17 -22.74
N HIS A 715 -2.29 38.25 -22.78
CA HIS A 715 -1.76 37.68 -24.03
C HIS A 715 -2.82 36.87 -24.79
N TYR A 716 -3.63 36.09 -24.08
CA TYR A 716 -4.65 35.21 -24.67
C TYR A 716 -6.08 35.78 -24.66
N ASP A 717 -6.25 37.03 -24.19
CA ASP A 717 -7.53 37.73 -24.03
C ASP A 717 -8.56 36.89 -23.24
N LEU A 718 -8.25 36.66 -21.97
CA LEU A 718 -8.95 35.68 -21.12
C LEU A 718 -9.95 36.28 -20.13
N ASP A 719 -10.03 37.61 -20.00
CA ASP A 719 -10.89 38.26 -19.01
C ASP A 719 -12.39 37.94 -19.18
N GLY A 720 -12.83 37.49 -20.36
CA GLY A 720 -14.21 37.04 -20.60
C GLY A 720 -14.52 35.56 -20.30
N GLN A 721 -13.48 34.76 -20.02
CA GLN A 721 -13.55 33.28 -19.96
C GLN A 721 -12.90 32.69 -18.71
N VAL A 722 -12.04 33.46 -18.05
CA VAL A 722 -11.34 33.10 -16.81
C VAL A 722 -11.82 34.02 -15.69
N ARG A 723 -12.24 33.42 -14.58
CA ARG A 723 -12.50 34.12 -13.31
C ARG A 723 -11.40 33.71 -12.32
N TRP A 724 -10.53 34.64 -11.97
CA TRP A 724 -9.48 34.45 -10.97
C TRP A 724 -9.83 35.19 -9.69
N LEU A 725 -10.00 34.46 -8.60
CA LEU A 725 -10.27 35.00 -7.27
C LEU A 725 -9.01 34.89 -6.40
N GLY A 726 -8.54 36.03 -5.90
CA GLY A 726 -7.37 36.12 -5.02
C GLY A 726 -7.74 36.24 -3.55
N ARG A 727 -8.80 35.56 -3.12
CA ARG A 727 -9.34 35.62 -1.75
C ARG A 727 -9.31 34.23 -1.11
N GLN A 728 -8.98 34.19 0.17
CA GLN A 728 -9.13 32.98 0.98
C GLN A 728 -10.60 32.71 1.29
N ILE A 729 -11.04 31.49 1.02
CA ILE A 729 -12.41 31.05 1.27
C ILE A 729 -12.42 30.09 2.46
N GLU A 730 -13.44 30.22 3.31
CA GLU A 730 -13.66 29.31 4.41
C GLU A 730 -13.89 27.86 3.91
N LYS A 731 -13.48 26.87 4.69
CA LYS A 731 -13.55 25.45 4.30
C LYS A 731 -14.99 25.00 4.03
N SER A 732 -15.95 25.48 4.82
CA SER A 732 -17.39 25.22 4.67
C SER A 732 -17.93 25.70 3.31
N VAL A 733 -17.63 26.95 2.95
CA VAL A 733 -17.97 27.56 1.66
C VAL A 733 -17.26 26.83 0.51
N THR A 734 -15.98 26.46 0.68
CA THR A 734 -15.21 25.70 -0.31
C THR A 734 -15.87 24.35 -0.64
N GLY A 735 -16.33 23.63 0.38
CA GLY A 735 -17.09 22.38 0.20
C GLY A 735 -18.35 22.60 -0.65
N GLU A 736 -19.07 23.69 -0.42
CA GLU A 736 -20.27 24.02 -1.20
C GLU A 736 -19.93 24.47 -2.62
N ILE A 737 -18.83 25.18 -2.84
CA ILE A 737 -18.33 25.54 -4.19
C ILE A 737 -18.08 24.28 -5.02
N TYR A 738 -17.40 23.26 -4.49
CA TYR A 738 -17.20 22.00 -5.22
C TYR A 738 -18.54 21.37 -5.67
N ARG A 739 -19.54 21.34 -4.79
CA ARG A 739 -20.87 20.78 -5.09
C ARG A 739 -21.66 21.65 -6.05
N PHE A 740 -21.56 22.96 -5.93
CA PHE A 740 -22.20 23.94 -6.81
C PHE A 740 -21.67 23.85 -8.25
N ILE A 741 -20.37 23.56 -8.40
CA ILE A 741 -19.74 23.30 -9.69
C ILE A 741 -20.14 21.92 -10.24
N ALA A 742 -20.26 20.92 -9.37
CA ALA A 742 -20.76 19.59 -9.74
C ALA A 742 -22.21 19.64 -10.26
N ASP A 743 -23.08 20.48 -9.68
CA ASP A 743 -24.45 20.70 -10.18
C ASP A 743 -24.47 21.22 -11.64
N ARG A 744 -23.43 21.96 -12.05
CA ARG A 744 -23.24 22.50 -13.41
C ARG A 744 -22.40 21.61 -14.32
N LYS A 745 -22.18 20.35 -13.94
CA LYS A 745 -21.37 19.39 -14.72
C LYS A 745 -19.95 19.89 -15.02
N GLY A 746 -19.38 20.65 -14.09
CA GLY A 746 -17.99 21.09 -14.16
C GLY A 746 -16.98 19.97 -13.89
N VAL A 747 -15.70 20.32 -13.81
CA VAL A 747 -14.59 19.41 -13.47
C VAL A 747 -13.58 20.10 -12.55
N PHE A 748 -12.78 19.32 -11.82
CA PHE A 748 -11.63 19.82 -11.05
C PHE A 748 -10.32 19.52 -11.79
N VAL A 749 -9.36 20.44 -11.74
CA VAL A 749 -8.03 20.27 -12.32
C VAL A 749 -6.94 20.60 -11.29
N GLN A 750 -6.01 19.65 -11.09
CA GLN A 750 -4.79 19.83 -10.30
C GLN A 750 -3.55 19.73 -11.22
N PRO A 751 -3.03 20.87 -11.72
CA PRO A 751 -2.00 20.90 -12.77
C PRO A 751 -0.55 20.93 -12.25
N ALA A 752 -0.33 20.67 -10.97
CA ALA A 752 0.97 20.76 -10.33
C ALA A 752 2.07 19.96 -11.07
N LEU A 753 3.28 20.53 -11.15
CA LEU A 753 4.46 19.83 -11.68
C LEU A 753 4.77 18.57 -10.86
N PHE A 754 4.53 18.64 -9.56
CA PHE A 754 4.56 17.52 -8.64
C PHE A 754 3.59 17.80 -7.48
N GLU A 755 2.80 16.80 -7.10
CA GLU A 755 1.91 16.88 -5.94
C GLU A 755 2.21 15.73 -4.99
N ALA A 756 2.71 16.03 -3.78
CA ALA A 756 3.13 14.99 -2.84
C ALA A 756 1.98 14.03 -2.46
N PHE A 757 0.78 14.59 -2.27
CA PHE A 757 -0.42 13.80 -2.00
C PHE A 757 -1.63 14.30 -2.80
N GLY A 758 -2.11 15.52 -2.52
CA GLY A 758 -3.25 16.13 -3.20
C GLY A 758 -4.57 16.01 -2.44
N LEU A 759 -4.68 16.67 -1.28
CA LEU A 759 -5.94 16.74 -0.52
C LEU A 759 -7.08 17.32 -1.36
N THR A 760 -6.82 18.35 -2.15
CA THR A 760 -7.82 18.98 -3.03
C THR A 760 -8.38 18.02 -4.08
N VAL A 761 -7.60 17.02 -4.52
CA VAL A 761 -8.06 15.95 -5.41
C VAL A 761 -9.11 15.09 -4.69
N ILE A 762 -8.86 14.72 -3.43
CA ILE A 762 -9.80 13.93 -2.62
C ILE A 762 -11.05 14.74 -2.26
N GLU A 763 -10.90 16.02 -1.92
CA GLU A 763 -12.01 16.94 -1.64
C GLU A 763 -12.95 17.08 -2.84
N ALA A 764 -12.40 17.26 -4.04
CA ALA A 764 -13.14 17.32 -5.29
C ALA A 764 -13.86 16.00 -5.60
N MET A 765 -13.13 14.88 -5.53
CA MET A 765 -13.67 13.54 -5.78
C MET A 765 -14.77 13.16 -4.76
N SER A 766 -14.58 13.49 -3.48
CA SER A 766 -15.55 13.26 -2.40
C SER A 766 -16.83 14.07 -2.61
N SER A 767 -16.70 15.28 -3.12
CA SER A 767 -17.83 16.15 -3.48
C SER A 767 -18.55 15.69 -4.76
N GLY A 768 -17.96 14.74 -5.49
CA GLY A 768 -18.51 14.17 -6.72
C GLY A 768 -18.10 14.89 -8.00
N LEU A 769 -17.03 15.69 -7.97
CA LEU A 769 -16.53 16.41 -9.13
C LEU A 769 -15.52 15.55 -9.90
N PRO A 770 -15.75 15.21 -11.19
CA PRO A 770 -14.76 14.54 -12.01
C PRO A 770 -13.43 15.32 -12.00
N THR A 771 -12.34 14.61 -11.75
CA THR A 771 -11.05 15.24 -11.45
C THR A 771 -9.97 14.83 -12.44
N PHE A 772 -9.22 15.83 -12.92
CA PHE A 772 -8.00 15.70 -13.70
C PHE A 772 -6.83 16.11 -12.81
N ALA A 773 -5.87 15.23 -12.58
CA ALA A 773 -4.73 15.56 -11.73
C ALA A 773 -3.41 15.10 -12.33
N THR A 774 -2.33 15.80 -11.97
CA THR A 774 -0.97 15.46 -12.36
C THR A 774 -0.66 13.98 -12.12
N GLN A 775 -0.01 13.33 -13.09
CA GLN A 775 0.49 11.96 -12.93
C GLN A 775 1.75 11.87 -12.05
N TYR A 776 2.29 13.00 -11.59
CA TYR A 776 3.51 13.03 -10.79
C TYR A 776 3.18 13.23 -9.31
N GLY A 777 3.47 12.18 -8.52
CA GLY A 777 3.29 12.18 -7.06
C GLY A 777 2.03 11.43 -6.63
N GLY A 778 1.40 11.87 -5.54
CA GLY A 778 0.27 11.18 -4.91
C GLY A 778 -1.00 11.01 -5.76
N PRO A 779 -1.39 11.96 -6.64
CA PRO A 779 -2.60 11.80 -7.44
C PRO A 779 -2.56 10.61 -8.42
N LEU A 780 -1.36 10.13 -8.79
CA LEU A 780 -1.16 8.92 -9.57
C LEU A 780 -1.82 7.69 -8.92
N GLU A 781 -1.79 7.61 -7.59
CA GLU A 781 -2.40 6.53 -6.82
C GLU A 781 -3.85 6.82 -6.43
N ILE A 782 -4.19 8.09 -6.21
CA ILE A 782 -5.55 8.48 -5.81
C ILE A 782 -6.55 8.14 -6.92
N ILE A 783 -6.20 8.52 -8.16
CA ILE A 783 -7.03 8.36 -9.34
C ILE A 783 -6.70 7.07 -10.07
N GLU A 784 -7.74 6.31 -10.43
CA GLU A 784 -7.67 5.27 -11.44
C GLU A 784 -8.07 5.89 -12.80
N ASP A 785 -7.09 6.09 -13.69
CA ASP A 785 -7.27 6.80 -14.96
C ASP A 785 -8.40 6.21 -15.80
N GLY A 786 -9.32 7.07 -16.24
CA GLY A 786 -10.51 6.69 -16.99
C GLY A 786 -11.63 6.04 -16.19
N ILE A 787 -11.42 5.74 -14.90
CA ILE A 787 -12.41 5.06 -14.04
C ILE A 787 -12.95 6.03 -12.98
N SER A 788 -12.08 6.59 -12.15
CA SER A 788 -12.44 7.49 -11.03
C SER A 788 -11.97 8.93 -11.24
N GLY A 789 -11.31 9.20 -12.36
CA GLY A 789 -10.77 10.50 -12.74
C GLY A 789 -9.81 10.32 -13.92
N PHE A 790 -8.99 11.32 -14.19
CA PHE A 790 -8.01 11.28 -15.27
C PHE A 790 -6.64 11.80 -14.82
N HIS A 791 -5.59 11.17 -15.32
CA HIS A 791 -4.23 11.69 -15.19
C HIS A 791 -3.92 12.69 -16.31
N ILE A 792 -3.16 13.73 -15.96
CA ILE A 792 -2.62 14.73 -16.89
C ILE A 792 -1.11 14.86 -16.70
N ASP A 793 -0.39 15.16 -17.77
CA ASP A 793 1.05 15.40 -17.74
C ASP A 793 1.33 16.91 -17.81
N PRO A 794 1.84 17.52 -16.74
CA PRO A 794 2.15 18.95 -16.73
C PRO A 794 3.29 19.35 -17.68
N ASN A 795 4.12 18.41 -18.14
CA ASN A 795 5.15 18.68 -19.15
C ASN A 795 4.59 18.69 -20.57
N HIS A 796 3.36 18.20 -20.77
CA HIS A 796 2.68 18.12 -22.06
C HIS A 796 1.33 18.84 -22.02
N GLY A 797 1.35 20.12 -21.63
CA GLY A 797 0.18 20.94 -21.37
C GLY A 797 -0.89 20.96 -22.46
N HIS A 798 -0.51 21.02 -23.73
CA HIS A 798 -1.46 20.98 -24.86
C HIS A 798 -2.25 19.67 -24.92
N ALA A 799 -1.58 18.52 -24.73
CA ALA A 799 -2.25 17.22 -24.69
C ALA A 799 -3.17 17.10 -23.46
N SER A 800 -2.74 17.64 -22.33
CA SER A 800 -3.55 17.70 -21.10
C SER A 800 -4.82 18.56 -21.29
N ALA A 801 -4.73 19.72 -21.94
CA ALA A 801 -5.89 20.55 -22.27
C ALA A 801 -6.85 19.86 -23.25
N LEU A 802 -6.33 19.22 -24.31
CA LEU A 802 -7.13 18.44 -25.25
C LEU A 802 -7.88 17.31 -24.56
N ARG A 803 -7.24 16.58 -23.64
CA ARG A 803 -7.88 15.50 -22.87
C ARG A 803 -9.08 15.99 -22.07
N ILE A 804 -9.02 17.20 -21.50
CA ILE A 804 -10.15 17.82 -20.79
C ILE A 804 -11.25 18.21 -21.80
N ALA A 805 -10.89 18.79 -22.94
CA ALA A 805 -11.84 19.18 -23.98
C ALA A 805 -12.59 17.98 -24.55
N GLU A 806 -11.87 16.88 -24.82
CA GLU A 806 -12.43 15.59 -25.24
C GLU A 806 -13.41 15.03 -24.21
N PHE A 807 -13.11 15.14 -22.91
CA PHE A 807 -14.05 14.70 -21.87
C PHE A 807 -15.35 15.51 -21.90
N PHE A 808 -15.29 16.83 -22.02
CA PHE A 808 -16.50 17.65 -22.18
C PHE A 808 -17.24 17.30 -23.47
N ALA A 809 -16.54 17.08 -24.58
CA ALA A 809 -17.14 16.65 -25.84
C ALA A 809 -17.88 15.30 -25.70
N ARG A 810 -17.27 14.32 -24.99
CA ARG A 810 -17.93 13.05 -24.69
C ARG A 810 -19.16 13.24 -23.81
N CYS A 811 -19.09 14.05 -22.75
CA CYS A 811 -20.23 14.31 -21.88
C CYS A 811 -21.40 15.00 -22.61
N GLN A 812 -21.13 15.85 -23.60
CA GLN A 812 -22.16 16.45 -24.45
C GLN A 812 -22.85 15.41 -25.36
N GLN A 813 -22.13 14.39 -25.81
CA GLN A 813 -22.68 13.29 -26.63
C GLN A 813 -23.38 12.22 -25.79
N HIS A 814 -22.82 11.91 -24.62
CA HIS A 814 -23.25 10.87 -23.70
C HIS A 814 -23.31 11.46 -22.28
N GLY A 815 -24.48 11.99 -21.91
CA GLY A 815 -24.67 12.66 -20.62
C GLY A 815 -24.20 11.82 -19.42
N GLU A 816 -24.42 10.50 -19.47
CA GLU A 816 -24.10 9.54 -18.39
C GLU A 816 -22.60 9.40 -18.06
N ASP A 817 -21.71 9.80 -18.98
CA ASP A 817 -20.25 9.68 -18.78
C ASP A 817 -19.80 10.51 -17.57
N TRP A 818 -20.38 11.70 -17.40
CA TRP A 818 -20.05 12.58 -16.28
C TRP A 818 -20.49 11.96 -14.95
N GLU A 819 -21.73 11.45 -14.85
CA GLU A 819 -22.20 10.79 -13.62
C GLU A 819 -21.43 9.52 -13.31
N THR A 820 -20.98 8.79 -14.33
CA THR A 820 -20.21 7.55 -14.15
C THR A 820 -18.87 7.83 -13.48
N ILE A 821 -18.10 8.80 -14.00
CA ILE A 821 -16.83 9.21 -13.39
C ILE A 821 -17.06 9.78 -11.99
N SER A 822 -18.09 10.62 -11.81
CA SER A 822 -18.47 11.20 -10.52
C SER A 822 -18.76 10.13 -9.45
N LYS A 823 -19.61 9.13 -9.77
CA LYS A 823 -19.94 8.03 -8.85
C LYS A 823 -18.72 7.19 -8.50
N ASN A 824 -17.85 6.92 -9.47
CA ASN A 824 -16.63 6.15 -9.24
C ASN A 824 -15.61 6.94 -8.40
N ALA A 825 -15.51 8.26 -8.58
CA ALA A 825 -14.68 9.15 -7.77
C ALA A 825 -15.10 9.11 -6.28
N ILE A 826 -16.40 9.23 -6.01
CA ILE A 826 -16.95 9.13 -4.65
C ILE A 826 -16.62 7.76 -4.04
N ARG A 827 -16.91 6.67 -4.75
CA ARG A 827 -16.64 5.29 -4.28
C ARG A 827 -15.15 5.05 -3.99
N ARG A 828 -14.27 5.63 -4.82
CA ARG A 828 -12.82 5.56 -4.65
C ARG A 828 -12.40 6.21 -3.34
N VAL A 829 -12.90 7.41 -3.04
CA VAL A 829 -12.59 8.12 -1.79
C VAL A 829 -13.14 7.38 -0.57
N GLU A 830 -14.42 7.00 -0.58
CA GLU A 830 -15.07 6.33 0.56
C GLU A 830 -14.35 5.04 0.97
N SER A 831 -13.85 4.26 0.00
CA SER A 831 -13.21 2.97 0.26
C SER A 831 -11.73 3.04 0.66
N ARG A 832 -11.04 4.17 0.45
CA ARG A 832 -9.58 4.27 0.59
C ARG A 832 -9.08 5.49 1.35
N TYR A 833 -9.74 6.63 1.21
CA TYR A 833 -9.27 7.94 1.65
C TYR A 833 -10.26 8.58 2.62
N ASN A 834 -10.43 7.97 3.79
CA ASN A 834 -11.31 8.51 4.83
C ASN A 834 -10.64 8.49 6.21
N TRP A 835 -10.95 9.51 7.02
CA TRP A 835 -10.29 9.72 8.31
C TRP A 835 -10.64 8.68 9.38
N LYS A 836 -11.78 8.01 9.26
CA LYS A 836 -12.16 6.92 10.17
C LYS A 836 -11.19 5.73 10.04
N LEU A 837 -10.99 5.25 8.82
CA LEU A 837 -10.01 4.19 8.52
C LEU A 837 -8.59 4.62 8.90
N TYR A 838 -8.25 5.89 8.69
CA TYR A 838 -6.96 6.45 9.09
C TYR A 838 -6.75 6.30 10.61
N ALA A 839 -7.70 6.77 11.42
CA ALA A 839 -7.61 6.73 12.87
C ALA A 839 -7.56 5.29 13.39
N GLU A 840 -8.41 4.40 12.88
CA GLU A 840 -8.42 2.97 13.22
C GLU A 840 -7.05 2.32 12.96
N ARG A 841 -6.45 2.60 11.79
CA ARG A 841 -5.13 2.07 11.43
C ARG A 841 -4.02 2.64 12.30
N LEU A 842 -3.94 3.96 12.47
CA LEU A 842 -2.93 4.60 13.33
C LEU A 842 -2.99 4.05 14.77
N MET A 843 -4.20 3.86 15.30
CA MET A 843 -4.43 3.28 16.63
C MET A 843 -4.01 1.81 16.72
N THR A 844 -4.16 1.03 15.65
CA THR A 844 -3.66 -0.35 15.61
C THR A 844 -2.14 -0.39 15.48
N LEU A 845 -1.56 0.42 14.60
CA LEU A 845 -0.10 0.51 14.42
C LEU A 845 0.60 0.92 15.72
N SER A 846 0.15 2.00 16.36
CA SER A 846 0.77 2.50 17.61
C SER A 846 0.86 1.44 18.70
N ARG A 847 -0.16 0.58 18.83
CA ARG A 847 -0.15 -0.54 19.79
C ARG A 847 0.82 -1.65 19.40
N ILE A 848 0.81 -2.06 18.14
CA ILE A 848 1.69 -3.14 17.63
C ILE A 848 3.15 -2.71 17.70
N TYR A 849 3.49 -1.49 17.26
CA TYR A 849 4.85 -0.96 17.38
C TYR A 849 5.24 -0.68 18.83
N GLY A 850 4.30 -0.33 19.70
CA GLY A 850 4.55 -0.25 21.14
C GLY A 850 4.98 -1.60 21.74
N PHE A 851 4.29 -2.68 21.35
CA PHE A 851 4.70 -4.05 21.70
C PHE A 851 6.06 -4.40 21.09
N TRP A 852 6.28 -4.11 19.81
CA TRP A 852 7.56 -4.37 19.15
C TRP A 852 8.73 -3.66 19.84
N LYS A 853 8.56 -2.37 20.12
CA LYS A 853 9.54 -1.56 20.85
C LYS A 853 9.89 -2.17 22.21
N TYR A 854 8.90 -2.72 22.91
CA TYR A 854 9.11 -3.42 24.17
C TYR A 854 9.95 -4.69 23.97
N VAL A 855 9.65 -5.50 22.95
CA VAL A 855 10.33 -6.77 22.66
C VAL A 855 11.76 -6.56 22.13
N THR A 856 12.01 -5.59 21.26
CA THR A 856 13.29 -5.44 20.54
C THR A 856 14.22 -4.37 21.12
N ASN A 857 13.91 -3.81 22.28
CA ASN A 857 14.65 -2.66 22.83
C ASN A 857 16.17 -2.91 22.98
N LEU A 858 16.58 -4.17 23.17
CA LEU A 858 17.99 -4.57 23.25
C LEU A 858 18.70 -4.59 21.89
N GLU A 859 17.99 -4.92 20.81
CA GLU A 859 18.55 -5.08 19.46
C GLU A 859 18.80 -3.72 18.76
N ARG A 860 18.23 -2.62 19.27
CA ARG A 860 18.33 -1.26 18.67
C ARG A 860 19.32 -0.31 19.37
N GLU A 861 20.07 -0.77 20.37
CA GLU A 861 20.91 0.14 21.16
C GLU A 861 22.05 0.77 20.35
N GLU A 862 22.69 0.00 19.46
CA GLU A 862 23.81 0.47 18.63
C GLU A 862 23.39 1.59 17.68
N THR A 863 22.29 1.39 16.94
CA THR A 863 21.70 2.39 16.05
C THR A 863 21.35 3.66 16.83
N ARG A 864 20.75 3.52 18.02
CA ARG A 864 20.43 4.66 18.88
C ARG A 864 21.67 5.47 19.25
N ARG A 865 22.77 4.81 19.63
CA ARG A 865 24.03 5.52 19.96
C ARG A 865 24.64 6.23 18.75
N TYR A 866 24.57 5.60 17.58
CA TYR A 866 25.03 6.22 16.34
C TYR A 866 24.24 7.49 16.01
N LEU A 867 22.91 7.44 16.12
CA LEU A 867 22.04 8.59 15.87
C LEU A 867 22.24 9.71 16.89
N GLN A 868 22.46 9.38 18.17
CA GLN A 868 22.82 10.35 19.21
C GLN A 868 24.14 11.06 18.90
N MET A 869 25.15 10.32 18.45
CA MET A 869 26.42 10.89 18.00
C MET A 869 26.22 11.78 16.77
N PHE A 870 25.44 11.33 15.78
CA PHE A 870 25.18 12.09 14.56
C PHE A 870 24.42 13.38 14.85
N TYR A 871 23.42 13.34 15.72
CA TYR A 871 22.74 14.53 16.23
C TYR A 871 23.72 15.50 16.94
N GLY A 872 24.47 14.98 17.92
CA GLY A 872 25.32 15.81 18.78
C GLY A 872 26.53 16.42 18.08
N LEU A 873 27.15 15.69 17.14
CA LEU A 873 28.39 16.10 16.48
C LEU A 873 28.16 16.69 15.07
N MET A 874 27.07 16.34 14.38
CA MET A 874 26.76 16.89 13.06
C MET A 874 25.64 17.93 13.15
N PHE A 875 24.42 17.50 13.46
CA PHE A 875 23.24 18.36 13.41
C PHE A 875 23.39 19.62 14.28
N ARG A 876 23.77 19.45 15.55
CA ARG A 876 23.91 20.59 16.48
C ARG A 876 24.93 21.62 16.00
N ASN A 877 26.02 21.18 15.38
CA ASN A 877 27.04 22.06 14.82
C ASN A 877 26.54 22.82 13.59
N LEU A 878 25.71 22.19 12.75
CA LEU A 878 25.08 22.84 11.60
C LEU A 878 24.05 23.87 12.06
N ALA A 879 23.16 23.49 12.97
CA ALA A 879 22.14 24.39 13.52
C ALA A 879 22.76 25.64 14.16
N ASN A 880 23.84 25.49 14.93
CA ASN A 880 24.52 26.62 15.59
C ASN A 880 25.20 27.61 14.61
N ARG A 881 25.35 27.28 13.32
CA ARG A 881 25.90 28.20 12.31
C ARG A 881 24.85 29.15 11.73
N ILE A 882 23.58 28.85 11.92
CA ILE A 882 22.48 29.67 11.41
C ILE A 882 22.29 30.87 12.35
N PRO A 883 22.26 32.11 11.83
CA PRO A 883 22.04 33.30 12.64
C PRO A 883 20.66 33.28 13.33
N THR A 884 20.61 33.72 14.61
CA THR A 884 19.39 33.77 15.43
C THR A 884 18.96 35.16 15.83
#